data_AF-A0A3B0BAV7-F1
#
_entry.id   AF-A0A3B0BAV7-F1
#
_cell.length_a   1.000
_cell.length_b   1.000
_cell.length_c   1.000
_cell.angle_alpha   90.00
_cell.angle_beta   90.00
_cell.angle_gamma   90.00
#
_symmetry.space_group_name_H-M   'P 1'
#
loop_
_entity.id
_entity.type
_entity.pdbx_description
1 polymer ?
#
loop_
_entity_poly.entity_id
_entity_poly.type
_entity_poly.pdbx_seq_one_letter_code
_entity_poly.pdbx_strand_id
1 'polypeptide(L)'
;MPRLHFAAAVTAACALSAAALLATPIAATGADSGIRPTEEIAAAPALVINEIVYDDAATGLADQVEIFNAGTEAVDLAGWYISDEKRDTFGTAPEGASLAPGEFLVLVKDVDFDFGLGKGDEVVLFDPSGAEVDAYAYENTAPLSVWARCPDGTGEWAHATAATPGAANDCTVDPVGGSIAINEVDSQPADWVEFHNAGDATLDISGYEIRDNSDDHRWRFLPGTQIDAGGFLVVEEGTIGLVGGAEGAFRDAIGIGSTDRIRLYDAAGTQVDDTLPWEGHAAIDGDFAAATLARCPDGEGAFLLANATPGAANSCVMPHVAINEIESNGDSTDWVEVKNTGSTAVDLTGWTLMDNDPNGHAAETIPLPAGTVLEPGEYFVFDQPAAFTFGLGDGDTATILDTNGNTVDEHVYTAHAEGVWARCPDGSGEFLDVAVSTKGERNSCGNPVRINEVESDGGAPDDWVELVNPTTAALDVSGIVVKDDDDSHAYAIPSSTMIEPGGYLVIERDQLGFGLGGGDAVRLFDGDLLIDDTTWGEGHAAVTWGRCPDVTGTFAVTAEPTKGARNICAGQIEVAPWPGSADVRVLDTTPTFLEDSSGLDVQETADGAFLWAVDNGEGRIWKLAAHADGSVEMIDGWEEGKRVRFQKDAADAGAAGPDTEGITVDGAGAVYVASERDNSDKGVNQNILLKVDPDAAAGDLVAQQEWDLTSQLPAVGANLGMEAVQWVPDTALAGKLFDDNTGAAYDPAGYAGHGDGLFFVAVEDNGHVYAFALEENGTAALVSEIAPGLAGVMALDYDSVRGVLWAVCDDGCQGRSAEITLNGTAQPGVAHFDRPAGMPDINNEGFATAPASLSVDGERPVWWFADGFASEALRTGTLPGAAGENPGGENPGGENPGGENPGEAPGGAAPLPGAGAGADDGDSGGGLAATGAELPIAAIALALGLLAAGSVAVSRRRRSA
;
A
#
# COMPACT_ATOMS: atom_id res chain seq x y z
N MET A 1 39.50 -5.16 13.73
CA MET A 1 40.73 -5.86 13.28
C MET A 1 40.77 -7.27 13.89
N PRO A 2 41.27 -8.30 13.18
CA PRO A 2 41.00 -8.63 11.77
C PRO A 2 40.81 -10.15 11.53
N ARG A 3 40.30 -10.53 10.35
CA ARG A 3 40.95 -11.37 9.31
C ARG A 3 39.87 -12.01 8.40
N LEU A 4 39.67 -11.47 7.20
CA LEU A 4 40.25 -11.88 5.89
C LEU A 4 39.29 -12.84 5.16
N HIS A 5 38.52 -12.33 4.19
CA HIS A 5 38.85 -12.30 2.74
C HIS A 5 38.95 -13.69 2.09
N PHE A 6 38.08 -13.99 1.13
CA PHE A 6 38.43 -14.05 -0.30
C PHE A 6 37.15 -14.13 -1.17
N ALA A 7 36.96 -13.11 -1.99
CA ALA A 7 36.18 -13.17 -3.23
C ALA A 7 37.00 -13.91 -4.31
N ALA A 8 36.32 -14.54 -5.29
CA ALA A 8 36.42 -14.16 -6.71
C ALA A 8 35.99 -15.28 -7.69
N ALA A 9 35.12 -14.85 -8.61
CA ALA A 9 35.18 -15.06 -10.07
C ALA A 9 34.68 -16.38 -10.70
N VAL A 10 33.42 -16.32 -11.13
CA VAL A 10 32.95 -16.31 -12.53
C VAL A 10 33.92 -16.86 -13.60
N THR A 11 33.47 -17.87 -14.34
CA THR A 11 33.64 -17.91 -15.81
C THR A 11 32.50 -18.69 -16.46
N ALA A 12 31.66 -17.97 -17.22
CA ALA A 12 30.68 -18.52 -18.14
C ALA A 12 31.38 -19.07 -19.41
N ALA A 13 30.82 -20.13 -20.01
CA ALA A 13 30.73 -20.28 -21.47
C ALA A 13 29.92 -21.52 -21.91
N CYS A 14 28.78 -21.22 -22.54
CA CYS A 14 28.18 -21.84 -23.71
C CYS A 14 27.55 -23.25 -23.68
N ALA A 15 26.26 -23.22 -24.00
CA ALA A 15 25.37 -24.28 -24.43
C ALA A 15 25.88 -25.13 -25.60
N LEU A 16 25.44 -26.40 -25.64
CA LEU A 16 24.79 -27.02 -26.81
C LEU A 16 24.33 -28.47 -26.51
N SER A 17 23.11 -28.74 -26.97
CA SER A 17 22.60 -30.02 -27.47
C SER A 17 21.94 -31.01 -26.51
N ALA A 18 20.60 -31.01 -26.60
CA ALA A 18 19.74 -32.17 -26.43
C ALA A 18 20.13 -33.30 -27.42
N ALA A 19 20.16 -34.55 -26.93
CA ALA A 19 19.44 -35.71 -27.48
C ALA A 19 20.03 -37.04 -26.95
N ALA A 20 19.14 -37.83 -26.36
CA ALA A 20 19.11 -39.30 -26.31
C ALA A 20 20.31 -40.06 -25.73
N LEU A 21 20.06 -40.95 -24.77
CA LEU A 21 20.41 -42.37 -24.98
C LEU A 21 19.66 -43.34 -24.06
N LEU A 22 19.14 -44.36 -24.74
CA LEU A 22 18.52 -45.62 -24.34
C LEU A 22 19.14 -46.35 -23.13
N ALA A 23 18.23 -47.01 -22.41
CA ALA A 23 18.46 -48.12 -21.50
C ALA A 23 19.26 -49.28 -22.11
N THR A 24 20.12 -49.92 -21.31
CA THR A 24 20.11 -51.38 -21.04
C THR A 24 21.18 -51.78 -20.00
N PRO A 25 20.98 -52.90 -19.28
CA PRO A 25 21.69 -53.22 -18.03
C PRO A 25 22.90 -54.13 -18.24
N ILE A 26 23.87 -54.09 -17.33
CA ILE A 26 24.90 -55.13 -17.20
C ILE A 26 25.04 -55.54 -15.74
N ALA A 27 24.72 -56.82 -15.51
CA ALA A 27 24.98 -57.56 -14.29
C ALA A 27 26.48 -57.76 -14.05
N ALA A 28 26.89 -57.71 -12.78
CA ALA A 28 28.19 -58.21 -12.34
C ALA A 28 28.01 -59.26 -11.25
N THR A 29 28.59 -60.43 -11.52
CA THR A 29 28.70 -61.62 -10.68
C THR A 29 29.75 -61.46 -9.59
N GLY A 30 29.51 -62.09 -8.44
CA GLY A 30 30.27 -61.90 -7.19
C GLY A 30 31.63 -62.60 -7.06
N ALA A 31 32.27 -62.36 -5.92
CA ALA A 31 32.77 -63.39 -5.01
C ALA A 31 33.35 -62.75 -3.73
N ASP A 32 33.04 -63.41 -2.62
CA ASP A 32 33.19 -63.12 -1.20
C ASP A 32 34.60 -63.43 -0.64
N SER A 33 35.00 -62.74 0.44
CA SER A 33 35.47 -63.35 1.70
C SER A 33 36.12 -62.34 2.65
N GLY A 34 35.48 -62.05 3.79
CA GLY A 34 36.14 -61.31 4.88
C GLY A 34 35.25 -60.80 6.01
N ILE A 35 34.50 -61.69 6.65
CA ILE A 35 33.63 -61.48 7.82
C ILE A 35 34.22 -60.49 8.85
N ARG A 36 33.50 -59.39 9.09
CA ARG A 36 33.37 -58.71 10.39
C ARG A 36 31.91 -58.90 10.84
N PRO A 37 31.63 -59.12 12.14
CA PRO A 37 30.28 -59.44 12.58
C PRO A 37 29.34 -58.28 12.26
N THR A 38 28.22 -58.64 11.64
CA THR A 38 27.05 -57.80 11.41
C THR A 38 26.60 -57.17 12.73
N GLU A 39 26.74 -55.86 12.84
CA GLU A 39 25.75 -55.09 13.60
C GLU A 39 24.44 -55.19 12.82
N GLU A 40 23.45 -55.78 13.48
CA GLU A 40 22.06 -55.78 13.09
C GLU A 40 21.61 -54.31 13.08
N ILE A 41 21.44 -53.73 11.89
CA ILE A 41 20.83 -52.41 11.75
C ILE A 41 19.37 -52.59 12.16
N ALA A 42 19.01 -52.02 13.31
CA ALA A 42 17.66 -51.95 13.80
C ALA A 42 16.75 -51.32 12.73
N ALA A 43 15.57 -51.92 12.54
CA ALA A 43 14.52 -51.37 11.69
C ALA A 43 14.15 -49.95 12.14
N ALA A 44 13.85 -49.07 11.19
CA ALA A 44 13.36 -47.71 11.42
C ALA A 44 12.10 -47.71 12.32
N PRO A 45 11.79 -46.61 13.03
CA PRO A 45 10.72 -46.58 14.01
C PRO A 45 9.36 -46.91 13.39
N ALA A 46 8.54 -47.59 14.17
CA ALA A 46 7.25 -48.15 13.77
C ALA A 46 6.05 -47.20 14.00
N LEU A 47 6.28 -46.01 14.56
CA LEU A 47 5.24 -45.01 14.80
C LEU A 47 5.29 -43.96 13.71
N VAL A 48 4.11 -43.61 13.19
CA VAL A 48 3.93 -42.64 12.11
C VAL A 48 2.71 -41.78 12.41
N ILE A 49 2.67 -40.59 11.82
CA ILE A 49 1.49 -39.73 11.84
C ILE A 49 0.47 -40.34 10.86
N ASN A 50 -0.79 -40.42 11.29
CA ASN A 50 -1.85 -41.14 10.59
C ASN A 50 -3.03 -40.26 10.18
N GLU A 51 -3.44 -39.32 11.03
CA GLU A 51 -4.56 -38.40 10.76
C GLU A 51 -4.25 -37.03 11.38
N ILE A 52 -4.60 -35.95 10.69
CA ILE A 52 -4.47 -34.57 11.15
C ILE A 52 -5.79 -33.85 10.93
N VAL A 53 -6.33 -33.26 11.99
CA VAL A 53 -7.50 -32.36 11.93
C VAL A 53 -7.05 -30.98 12.40
N TYR A 54 -7.29 -29.96 11.58
CA TYR A 54 -6.74 -28.62 11.77
C TYR A 54 -7.79 -27.48 11.72
N ASP A 55 -9.09 -27.83 11.69
CA ASP A 55 -10.17 -26.84 11.70
C ASP A 55 -11.37 -27.35 12.50
N ASP A 56 -11.64 -26.68 13.62
CA ASP A 56 -12.72 -27.00 14.55
C ASP A 56 -14.09 -26.57 14.04
N ALA A 57 -14.16 -25.50 13.24
CA ALA A 57 -15.38 -25.03 12.61
C ALA A 57 -15.84 -26.03 11.52
N ALA A 58 -14.91 -26.66 10.81
CA ALA A 58 -15.21 -27.63 9.76
C ALA A 58 -15.66 -29.00 10.31
N THR A 59 -15.00 -29.50 11.35
CA THR A 59 -15.20 -30.88 11.84
C THR A 59 -16.01 -30.98 13.15
N GLY A 60 -16.08 -29.90 13.92
CA GLY A 60 -16.57 -29.91 15.31
C GLY A 60 -15.62 -30.61 16.29
N LEU A 61 -14.38 -30.91 15.88
CA LEU A 61 -13.31 -31.47 16.71
C LEU A 61 -12.23 -30.40 16.90
N ALA A 62 -11.66 -30.28 18.10
CA ALA A 62 -10.46 -29.47 18.28
C ALA A 62 -9.28 -30.05 17.48
N ASP A 63 -8.27 -29.22 17.20
CA ASP A 63 -7.06 -29.66 16.50
C ASP A 63 -6.52 -30.95 17.14
N GLN A 64 -6.25 -31.95 16.31
CA GLN A 64 -5.82 -33.25 16.78
C GLN A 64 -4.85 -33.91 15.81
N VAL A 65 -3.90 -34.64 16.38
CA VAL A 65 -2.91 -35.44 15.65
C VAL A 65 -3.04 -36.89 16.09
N GLU A 66 -3.24 -37.79 15.13
CA GLU A 66 -3.27 -39.22 15.38
C GLU A 66 -1.94 -39.88 15.01
N ILE A 67 -1.42 -40.71 15.92
CA ILE A 67 -0.22 -41.52 15.74
C ILE A 67 -0.63 -42.99 15.64
N PHE A 68 -0.07 -43.71 14.67
CA PHE A 68 -0.33 -45.13 14.43
C PHE A 68 0.91 -45.98 14.56
N ASN A 69 0.78 -47.18 15.14
CA ASN A 69 1.84 -48.18 15.19
C ASN A 69 1.78 -49.13 13.97
N ALA A 70 2.55 -48.80 12.93
CA ALA A 70 2.73 -49.59 11.72
C ALA A 70 3.69 -50.79 11.89
N GLY A 71 4.30 -50.96 13.05
CA GLY A 71 5.23 -52.05 13.34
C GLY A 71 4.58 -53.36 13.75
N THR A 72 5.42 -54.31 14.15
CA THR A 72 4.99 -55.65 14.60
C THR A 72 5.12 -55.88 16.10
N GLU A 73 5.65 -54.90 16.85
CA GLU A 73 5.84 -54.96 18.29
C GLU A 73 5.15 -53.77 18.96
N ALA A 74 4.80 -53.90 20.25
CA ALA A 74 4.23 -52.80 21.01
C ALA A 74 5.30 -51.73 21.31
N VAL A 75 4.92 -50.45 21.21
CA VAL A 75 5.82 -49.30 21.46
C VAL A 75 5.40 -48.59 22.75
N ASP A 76 6.35 -48.39 23.65
CA ASP A 76 6.21 -47.52 24.82
C ASP A 76 6.40 -46.06 24.39
N LEU A 77 5.43 -45.20 24.70
CA LEU A 77 5.40 -43.81 24.26
C LEU A 77 6.07 -42.85 25.24
N ALA A 78 6.68 -43.36 26.31
CA ALA A 78 7.44 -42.53 27.24
C ALA A 78 8.52 -41.72 26.52
N GLY A 79 8.35 -40.39 26.51
CA GLY A 79 9.28 -39.44 25.91
C GLY A 79 9.10 -39.16 24.42
N TRP A 80 8.07 -39.71 23.77
CA TRP A 80 7.67 -39.32 22.42
C TRP A 80 6.88 -38.02 22.44
N TYR A 81 7.06 -37.18 21.42
CA TYR A 81 6.40 -35.88 21.34
C TYR A 81 6.17 -35.41 19.90
N ILE A 82 5.24 -34.47 19.72
CA ILE A 82 4.92 -33.83 18.45
C ILE A 82 5.16 -32.32 18.51
N SER A 83 5.28 -31.69 17.34
CA SER A 83 5.32 -30.23 17.17
C SER A 83 4.62 -29.83 15.87
N ASP A 84 4.28 -28.56 15.77
CA ASP A 84 4.02 -27.84 14.51
C ASP A 84 5.32 -27.50 13.76
N GLU A 85 5.23 -26.72 12.67
CA GLU A 85 6.39 -26.34 11.84
C GLU A 85 7.49 -25.62 12.64
N LYS A 86 7.10 -24.84 13.67
CA LYS A 86 7.98 -23.94 14.41
C LYS A 86 8.95 -24.67 15.32
N ARG A 87 8.61 -25.92 15.70
CA ARG A 87 9.48 -26.81 16.49
C ARG A 87 9.91 -26.19 17.82
N ASP A 88 9.08 -25.33 18.40
CA ASP A 88 9.36 -24.58 19.63
C ASP A 88 8.39 -24.91 20.79
N THR A 89 7.22 -25.47 20.47
CA THR A 89 6.22 -25.96 21.41
C THR A 89 5.91 -27.43 21.15
N PHE A 90 5.62 -28.21 22.21
CA PHE A 90 5.60 -29.66 22.08
C PHE A 90 4.41 -30.31 22.78
N GLY A 91 3.79 -31.26 22.08
CA GLY A 91 2.75 -32.15 22.61
C GLY A 91 3.33 -33.50 23.00
N THR A 92 2.88 -34.11 24.11
CA THR A 92 3.43 -35.39 24.58
C THR A 92 2.36 -36.44 24.77
N ALA A 93 2.68 -37.70 24.50
CA ALA A 93 1.78 -38.80 24.79
C ALA A 93 1.48 -38.93 26.32
N PRO A 94 0.26 -39.38 26.70
CA PRO A 94 -0.09 -39.56 28.11
C PRO A 94 0.85 -40.49 28.88
N GLU A 95 1.08 -40.20 30.17
CA GLU A 95 2.01 -40.98 31.00
C GLU A 95 1.63 -42.47 31.07
N GLY A 96 2.56 -43.34 30.66
CA GLY A 96 2.37 -44.79 30.65
C GLY A 96 1.61 -45.34 29.43
N ALA A 97 1.39 -44.52 28.40
CA ALA A 97 0.80 -44.97 27.14
C ALA A 97 1.73 -45.94 26.39
N SER A 98 1.14 -47.01 25.86
CA SER A 98 1.80 -47.96 24.97
C SER A 98 0.87 -48.32 23.83
N LEU A 99 1.37 -48.34 22.60
CA LEU A 99 0.62 -48.70 21.39
C LEU A 99 1.00 -50.10 20.93
N ALA A 100 0.05 -51.05 20.91
CA ALA A 100 0.27 -52.35 20.27
C ALA A 100 0.28 -52.23 18.73
N PRO A 101 0.76 -53.24 17.99
CA PRO A 101 0.73 -53.24 16.52
C PRO A 101 -0.69 -52.99 15.98
N GLY A 102 -0.83 -51.98 15.13
CA GLY A 102 -2.11 -51.60 14.52
C GLY A 102 -3.05 -50.79 15.41
N GLU A 103 -2.58 -50.27 16.55
CA GLU A 103 -3.35 -49.35 17.39
C GLU A 103 -3.06 -47.88 17.05
N PHE A 104 -3.98 -47.00 17.46
CA PHE A 104 -3.97 -45.55 17.23
C PHE A 104 -3.93 -44.80 18.57
N LEU A 105 -3.27 -43.65 18.60
CA LEU A 105 -3.34 -42.68 19.69
C LEU A 105 -3.67 -41.30 19.12
N VAL A 106 -4.76 -40.70 19.60
CA VAL A 106 -5.15 -39.33 19.26
C VAL A 106 -4.63 -38.39 20.35
N LEU A 107 -3.87 -37.37 19.94
CA LEU A 107 -3.46 -36.24 20.77
C LEU A 107 -4.35 -35.06 20.41
N VAL A 108 -4.90 -34.36 21.40
CA VAL A 108 -5.88 -33.27 21.18
C VAL A 108 -5.37 -31.96 21.77
N LYS A 109 -5.59 -30.85 21.06
CA LYS A 109 -5.28 -29.50 21.53
C LYS A 109 -6.02 -29.15 22.82
N ASP A 110 -5.36 -28.37 23.67
CA ASP A 110 -5.76 -28.01 25.03
C ASP A 110 -5.91 -29.21 26.00
N VAL A 111 -5.48 -30.41 25.56
CA VAL A 111 -5.45 -31.63 26.37
C VAL A 111 -4.03 -32.21 26.42
N ASP A 112 -3.45 -32.47 25.25
CA ASP A 112 -2.16 -33.13 25.08
C ASP A 112 -1.09 -32.17 24.51
N PHE A 113 -1.51 -31.05 23.89
CA PHE A 113 -0.66 -29.96 23.38
C PHE A 113 -1.41 -28.62 23.36
N ASP A 114 -0.68 -27.51 23.35
CA ASP A 114 -1.25 -26.15 23.46
C ASP A 114 -1.10 -25.29 22.17
N PHE A 115 -0.41 -25.81 21.14
CA PHE A 115 -0.29 -25.12 19.85
C PHE A 115 -1.52 -25.34 18.96
N GLY A 116 -1.78 -24.41 18.05
CA GLY A 116 -2.80 -24.57 17.02
C GLY A 116 -2.22 -25.20 15.77
N LEU A 117 -3.06 -25.92 15.02
CA LEU A 117 -2.72 -26.42 13.70
C LEU A 117 -3.31 -25.48 12.64
N GLY A 118 -2.46 -24.80 11.87
CA GLY A 118 -2.88 -23.80 10.89
C GLY A 118 -3.53 -24.38 9.64
N LYS A 119 -4.14 -23.50 8.82
CA LYS A 119 -4.61 -23.80 7.46
C LYS A 119 -3.42 -23.78 6.50
N GLY A 120 -2.64 -24.86 6.52
CA GLY A 120 -1.35 -24.94 5.82
C GLY A 120 -0.20 -24.95 6.83
N ASP A 121 0.15 -26.12 7.35
CA ASP A 121 1.08 -26.28 8.47
C ASP A 121 1.83 -27.63 8.34
N GLU A 122 2.76 -27.90 9.25
CA GLU A 122 3.48 -29.17 9.34
C GLU A 122 3.35 -29.80 10.72
N VAL A 123 2.94 -31.07 10.77
CA VAL A 123 3.03 -31.86 12.01
C VAL A 123 4.27 -32.73 11.96
N VAL A 124 5.06 -32.71 13.03
CA VAL A 124 6.31 -33.47 13.16
C VAL A 124 6.25 -34.37 14.39
N LEU A 125 6.64 -35.64 14.25
CA LEU A 125 6.73 -36.63 15.32
C LEU A 125 8.21 -36.90 15.67
N PHE A 126 8.54 -36.84 16.96
CA PHE A 126 9.89 -37.07 17.48
C PHE A 126 9.96 -38.28 18.40
N ASP A 127 11.10 -38.99 18.35
CA ASP A 127 11.44 -40.05 19.30
C ASP A 127 12.04 -39.50 20.62
N PRO A 128 12.21 -40.33 21.67
CA PRO A 128 12.78 -39.90 22.94
C PRO A 128 14.25 -39.43 22.89
N SER A 129 14.94 -39.63 21.77
CA SER A 129 16.28 -39.09 21.53
C SER A 129 16.26 -37.68 20.94
N GLY A 130 15.09 -37.20 20.52
CA GLY A 130 14.86 -35.94 19.83
C GLY A 130 15.05 -36.03 18.31
N ALA A 131 15.04 -37.23 17.73
CA ALA A 131 15.12 -37.41 16.30
C ALA A 131 13.71 -37.35 15.67
N GLU A 132 13.57 -36.65 14.54
CA GLU A 132 12.36 -36.67 13.73
C GLU A 132 12.15 -38.07 13.14
N VAL A 133 10.95 -38.61 13.34
CA VAL A 133 10.54 -39.95 12.94
C VAL A 133 9.59 -39.93 11.77
N ASP A 134 8.65 -38.99 11.76
CA ASP A 134 7.70 -38.75 10.67
C ASP A 134 7.30 -37.27 10.68
N ALA A 135 6.97 -36.74 9.51
CA ALA A 135 6.50 -35.37 9.37
C ALA A 135 5.55 -35.28 8.18
N TYR A 136 4.57 -34.39 8.27
CA TYR A 136 3.71 -34.08 7.13
C TYR A 136 3.35 -32.60 7.11
N ALA A 137 3.89 -31.92 6.11
CA ALA A 137 3.46 -30.59 5.70
C ALA A 137 2.24 -30.73 4.79
N TYR A 138 1.17 -30.01 5.11
CA TYR A 138 -0.10 -30.09 4.42
C TYR A 138 -0.58 -28.73 3.96
N GLU A 139 -1.33 -28.70 2.87
CA GLU A 139 -1.97 -27.51 2.34
C GLU A 139 -3.45 -27.47 2.76
N ASN A 140 -4.07 -26.29 2.73
CA ASN A 140 -5.50 -26.12 3.04
C ASN A 140 -6.41 -26.55 1.88
N THR A 141 -6.22 -27.77 1.36
CA THR A 141 -7.00 -28.29 0.22
C THR A 141 -7.96 -29.41 0.61
N ALA A 142 -7.91 -29.89 1.86
CA ALA A 142 -8.79 -30.96 2.33
C ALA A 142 -10.22 -30.41 2.59
N PRO A 143 -11.27 -30.90 1.90
CA PRO A 143 -12.63 -30.35 2.03
C PRO A 143 -13.25 -30.46 3.42
N LEU A 144 -12.75 -31.40 4.24
CA LEU A 144 -13.17 -31.56 5.64
C LEU A 144 -12.16 -30.99 6.64
N SER A 145 -11.09 -30.36 6.16
CA SER A 145 -9.93 -29.98 6.98
C SER A 145 -9.33 -31.18 7.73
N VAL A 146 -9.33 -32.34 7.07
CA VAL A 146 -8.76 -33.59 7.58
C VAL A 146 -7.84 -34.20 6.53
N TRP A 147 -6.57 -34.34 6.89
CA TRP A 147 -5.60 -35.12 6.15
C TRP A 147 -5.45 -36.49 6.80
N ALA A 148 -5.43 -37.54 5.98
CA ALA A 148 -5.33 -38.91 6.45
C ALA A 148 -4.37 -39.74 5.60
N ARG A 149 -3.65 -40.65 6.23
CA ARG A 149 -2.76 -41.62 5.58
C ARG A 149 -3.56 -42.86 5.18
N CYS A 150 -3.67 -43.14 3.88
CA CYS A 150 -4.57 -44.17 3.35
C CYS A 150 -3.84 -45.16 2.41
N PRO A 151 -3.63 -46.44 2.79
CA PRO A 151 -4.03 -47.11 4.03
C PRO A 151 -3.26 -46.66 5.28
N ASP A 152 -3.81 -46.91 6.47
CA ASP A 152 -3.20 -46.52 7.76
C ASP A 152 -1.72 -46.89 7.85
N GLY A 153 -0.93 -45.92 8.32
CA GLY A 153 0.50 -46.04 8.60
C GLY A 153 1.44 -46.36 7.45
N THR A 154 0.93 -46.67 6.26
CA THR A 154 1.75 -47.14 5.12
C THR A 154 1.39 -46.50 3.79
N GLY A 155 0.22 -45.86 3.71
CA GLY A 155 -0.28 -45.17 2.53
C GLY A 155 0.28 -43.79 2.33
N GLU A 156 -0.07 -43.21 1.19
CA GLU A 156 0.10 -41.79 0.90
C GLU A 156 -0.94 -40.97 1.66
N TRP A 157 -0.65 -39.69 1.86
CA TRP A 157 -1.60 -38.75 2.41
C TRP A 157 -2.68 -38.40 1.38
N ALA A 158 -3.93 -38.32 1.85
CA ALA A 158 -5.09 -37.98 1.04
C ALA A 158 -6.10 -37.16 1.86
N HIS A 159 -7.04 -36.52 1.16
CA HIS A 159 -8.18 -35.89 1.79
C HIS A 159 -9.08 -36.97 2.40
N ALA A 160 -9.31 -36.89 3.70
CA ALA A 160 -10.24 -37.80 4.36
C ALA A 160 -11.68 -37.44 3.99
N THR A 161 -12.53 -38.45 3.88
CA THR A 161 -13.98 -38.28 3.67
C THR A 161 -14.78 -38.38 4.97
N ALA A 162 -14.11 -38.69 6.07
CA ALA A 162 -14.58 -38.49 7.44
C ALA A 162 -13.38 -38.31 8.39
N ALA A 163 -13.56 -37.56 9.48
CA ALA A 163 -12.63 -37.61 10.61
C ALA A 163 -12.82 -38.93 11.37
N THR A 164 -11.73 -39.66 11.62
CA THR A 164 -11.73 -41.01 12.16
C THR A 164 -10.86 -41.19 13.43
N PRO A 165 -10.96 -40.30 14.45
CA PRO A 165 -10.12 -40.39 15.63
C PRO A 165 -10.25 -41.74 16.35
N GLY A 166 -9.12 -42.42 16.52
CA GLY A 166 -8.97 -43.72 17.17
C GLY A 166 -9.42 -44.90 16.32
N ALA A 167 -9.61 -44.71 15.01
CA ALA A 167 -10.11 -45.71 14.07
C ALA A 167 -9.31 -45.70 12.76
N ALA A 168 -9.59 -46.67 11.89
CA ALA A 168 -8.95 -46.73 10.57
C ALA A 168 -9.45 -45.59 9.68
N ASN A 169 -8.55 -44.97 8.93
CA ASN A 169 -8.84 -43.82 8.07
C ASN A 169 -9.81 -44.16 6.94
N ASP A 170 -10.71 -43.22 6.64
CA ASP A 170 -11.61 -43.26 5.48
C ASP A 170 -11.30 -42.11 4.52
N CYS A 171 -10.65 -42.45 3.40
CA CYS A 171 -10.43 -41.54 2.28
C CYS A 171 -11.30 -41.91 1.07
N THR A 172 -12.35 -42.73 1.27
CA THR A 172 -13.19 -43.16 0.17
C THR A 172 -14.21 -42.07 -0.17
N VAL A 173 -14.02 -41.43 -1.31
CA VAL A 173 -15.03 -40.55 -1.90
C VAL A 173 -16.18 -41.43 -2.38
N ASP A 174 -17.39 -41.14 -1.93
CA ASP A 174 -18.58 -41.81 -2.44
C ASP A 174 -18.63 -41.58 -3.96
N PRO A 175 -18.70 -42.64 -4.79
CA PRO A 175 -18.76 -42.49 -6.23
C PRO A 175 -19.98 -41.65 -6.62
N VAL A 176 -19.76 -40.48 -7.20
CA VAL A 176 -20.83 -39.74 -7.89
C VAL A 176 -21.13 -40.54 -9.15
N GLY A 177 -22.14 -41.41 -9.06
CA GLY A 177 -22.65 -42.10 -10.24
C GLY A 177 -22.87 -41.10 -11.37
N GLY A 178 -22.51 -41.47 -12.61
CA GLY A 178 -22.28 -40.53 -13.71
C GLY A 178 -23.20 -39.30 -13.76
N SER A 179 -22.62 -38.11 -13.87
CA SER A 179 -23.28 -36.80 -13.97
C SER A 179 -22.98 -36.19 -15.33
N ILE A 180 -24.00 -35.74 -16.06
CA ILE A 180 -23.84 -35.17 -17.41
C ILE A 180 -24.06 -33.66 -17.41
N ALA A 181 -23.14 -32.93 -18.03
CA ALA A 181 -23.27 -31.50 -18.34
C ALA A 181 -23.10 -31.25 -19.85
N ILE A 182 -23.68 -30.17 -20.36
CA ILE A 182 -23.33 -29.64 -21.69
C ILE A 182 -21.96 -28.97 -21.54
N ASN A 183 -20.98 -29.43 -22.30
CA ASN A 183 -19.57 -29.01 -22.14
C ASN A 183 -19.15 -27.95 -23.16
N GLU A 184 -19.52 -28.15 -24.42
CA GLU A 184 -19.06 -27.31 -25.53
C GLU A 184 -20.11 -27.29 -26.64
N VAL A 185 -20.29 -26.14 -27.29
CA VAL A 185 -21.24 -25.93 -28.38
C VAL A 185 -20.58 -25.16 -29.52
N ASP A 186 -20.63 -25.75 -30.71
CA ASP A 186 -20.37 -25.06 -31.96
C ASP A 186 -21.69 -24.63 -32.61
N SER A 187 -21.76 -23.36 -32.99
CA SER A 187 -22.91 -22.79 -33.72
C SER A 187 -22.59 -22.45 -35.16
N GLN A 188 -21.31 -22.53 -35.57
CA GLN A 188 -20.89 -22.44 -36.97
C GLN A 188 -19.39 -22.78 -37.06
N PRO A 189 -18.96 -23.67 -37.98
CA PRO A 189 -19.68 -24.09 -39.17
C PRO A 189 -20.40 -25.43 -39.10
N ALA A 190 -20.27 -26.20 -38.02
CA ALA A 190 -20.57 -27.62 -38.02
C ALA A 190 -21.75 -28.04 -37.12
N ASP A 191 -22.34 -27.13 -36.36
CA ASP A 191 -23.54 -27.33 -35.52
C ASP A 191 -23.45 -28.61 -34.67
N TRP A 192 -22.62 -28.58 -33.62
CA TRP A 192 -22.43 -29.72 -32.73
C TRP A 192 -22.49 -29.33 -31.26
N VAL A 193 -22.83 -30.32 -30.43
CA VAL A 193 -22.93 -30.18 -28.97
C VAL A 193 -22.13 -31.31 -28.33
N GLU A 194 -21.27 -30.98 -27.38
CA GLU A 194 -20.55 -31.94 -26.57
C GLU A 194 -21.13 -32.03 -25.15
N PHE A 195 -21.08 -33.24 -24.60
CA PHE A 195 -21.43 -33.54 -23.23
C PHE A 195 -20.25 -34.14 -22.49
N HIS A 196 -20.08 -33.77 -21.22
CA HIS A 196 -19.05 -34.32 -20.34
C HIS A 196 -19.69 -35.11 -19.19
N ASN A 197 -19.13 -36.28 -18.89
CA ASN A 197 -19.48 -37.05 -17.71
C ASN A 197 -18.46 -36.81 -16.60
N ALA A 198 -18.72 -35.84 -15.71
CA ALA A 198 -17.81 -35.51 -14.61
C ALA A 198 -17.80 -36.58 -13.49
N GLY A 199 -18.71 -37.55 -13.54
CA GLY A 199 -18.77 -38.64 -12.57
C GLY A 199 -17.71 -39.74 -12.80
N ASP A 200 -17.56 -40.61 -11.82
CA ASP A 200 -16.52 -41.65 -11.77
C ASP A 200 -16.98 -43.03 -12.31
N ALA A 201 -18.21 -43.09 -12.82
CA ALA A 201 -18.79 -44.28 -13.45
C ALA A 201 -19.33 -43.97 -14.84
N THR A 202 -19.31 -44.98 -15.72
CA THR A 202 -19.96 -44.91 -17.03
C THR A 202 -21.45 -44.57 -16.88
N LEU A 203 -21.89 -43.52 -17.55
CA LEU A 203 -23.26 -43.01 -17.54
C LEU A 203 -24.06 -43.51 -18.74
N ASP A 204 -25.21 -44.14 -18.51
CA ASP A 204 -26.18 -44.46 -19.57
C ASP A 204 -27.12 -43.28 -19.81
N ILE A 205 -27.03 -42.68 -20.99
CA ILE A 205 -27.84 -41.53 -21.40
C ILE A 205 -28.93 -41.92 -22.42
N SER A 206 -29.28 -43.20 -22.49
CA SER A 206 -30.35 -43.70 -23.35
C SER A 206 -31.65 -42.92 -23.13
N GLY A 207 -32.15 -42.31 -24.20
CA GLY A 207 -33.41 -41.59 -24.16
C GLY A 207 -33.36 -40.16 -23.62
N TYR A 208 -32.17 -39.64 -23.27
CA TYR A 208 -31.97 -38.21 -23.01
C TYR A 208 -32.28 -37.40 -24.27
N GLU A 209 -32.74 -36.16 -24.11
CA GLU A 209 -33.26 -35.31 -25.18
C GLU A 209 -32.56 -33.95 -25.20
N ILE A 210 -32.08 -33.55 -26.38
CA ILE A 210 -31.53 -32.22 -26.67
C ILE A 210 -32.65 -31.36 -27.27
N ARG A 211 -32.77 -30.12 -26.81
CA ARG A 211 -33.65 -29.09 -27.39
C ARG A 211 -32.88 -27.81 -27.60
N ASP A 212 -33.25 -27.04 -28.62
CA ASP A 212 -32.75 -25.68 -28.80
C ASP A 212 -33.62 -24.66 -28.03
N ASN A 213 -33.79 -23.43 -28.52
CA ASN A 213 -34.69 -22.43 -27.93
C ASN A 213 -36.20 -22.80 -28.02
N SER A 214 -36.58 -23.75 -28.87
CA SER A 214 -37.94 -24.21 -29.11
C SER A 214 -38.18 -25.58 -28.49
N ASP A 215 -39.29 -25.72 -27.77
CA ASP A 215 -39.71 -27.03 -27.27
C ASP A 215 -40.21 -27.97 -28.39
N ASP A 216 -40.42 -27.50 -29.61
CA ASP A 216 -40.83 -28.36 -30.73
C ASP A 216 -39.62 -28.99 -31.44
N HIS A 217 -38.41 -28.47 -31.21
CA HIS A 217 -37.17 -28.98 -31.78
C HIS A 217 -36.53 -29.95 -30.77
N ARG A 218 -36.58 -31.24 -31.09
CA ARG A 218 -36.23 -32.32 -30.16
C ARG A 218 -35.46 -33.42 -30.88
N TRP A 219 -34.28 -33.72 -30.35
CA TRP A 219 -33.48 -34.86 -30.77
C TRP A 219 -33.14 -35.72 -29.55
N ARG A 220 -33.23 -37.04 -29.67
CA ARG A 220 -33.09 -37.95 -28.53
C ARG A 220 -32.04 -39.03 -28.77
N PHE A 221 -31.21 -39.31 -27.76
CA PHE A 221 -30.20 -40.37 -27.79
C PHE A 221 -30.80 -41.76 -27.96
N LEU A 222 -30.13 -42.62 -28.74
CA LEU A 222 -30.55 -44.01 -28.98
C LEU A 222 -30.36 -44.89 -27.73
N PRO A 223 -31.11 -46.01 -27.63
CA PRO A 223 -30.85 -47.01 -26.60
C PRO A 223 -29.42 -47.56 -26.65
N GLY A 224 -28.77 -47.65 -25.49
CA GLY A 224 -27.40 -48.12 -25.32
C GLY A 224 -26.32 -47.04 -25.45
N THR A 225 -26.70 -45.76 -25.52
CA THR A 225 -25.72 -44.65 -25.57
C THR A 225 -25.13 -44.41 -24.19
N GLN A 226 -23.79 -44.43 -24.08
CA GLN A 226 -23.08 -44.29 -22.83
C GLN A 226 -21.93 -43.29 -22.95
N ILE A 227 -21.58 -42.64 -21.84
CA ILE A 227 -20.37 -41.82 -21.69
C ILE A 227 -19.54 -42.44 -20.56
N ASP A 228 -18.28 -42.78 -20.81
CA ASP A 228 -17.40 -43.31 -19.75
C ASP A 228 -17.14 -42.27 -18.65
N ALA A 229 -16.67 -42.71 -17.49
CA ALA A 229 -16.28 -41.84 -16.39
C ALA A 229 -15.22 -40.82 -16.84
N GLY A 230 -15.42 -39.53 -16.54
CA GLY A 230 -14.59 -38.43 -17.02
C GLY A 230 -14.60 -38.22 -18.54
N GLY A 231 -15.46 -38.93 -19.28
CA GLY A 231 -15.45 -38.96 -20.74
C GLY A 231 -16.29 -37.87 -21.39
N PHE A 232 -16.03 -37.65 -22.69
CA PHE A 232 -16.75 -36.70 -23.54
C PHE A 232 -17.56 -37.42 -24.62
N LEU A 233 -18.70 -36.84 -25.01
CA LEU A 233 -19.52 -37.31 -26.12
C LEU A 233 -19.94 -36.14 -27.02
N VAL A 234 -19.44 -36.14 -28.25
CA VAL A 234 -19.78 -35.14 -29.28
C VAL A 234 -20.99 -35.60 -30.11
N VAL A 235 -21.98 -34.75 -30.23
CA VAL A 235 -23.14 -34.88 -31.13
C VAL A 235 -22.96 -33.94 -32.31
N GLU A 236 -22.36 -34.45 -33.39
CA GLU A 236 -22.21 -33.75 -34.67
C GLU A 236 -23.53 -33.65 -35.45
N GLU A 237 -23.64 -32.73 -36.42
CA GLU A 237 -24.82 -32.54 -37.28
C GLU A 237 -25.37 -33.84 -37.93
N GLY A 238 -24.47 -34.79 -38.22
CA GLY A 238 -24.78 -36.08 -38.83
C GLY A 238 -25.13 -37.20 -37.84
N THR A 239 -25.04 -36.96 -36.54
CA THR A 239 -25.25 -37.98 -35.49
C THR A 239 -26.69 -38.49 -35.53
N ILE A 240 -26.85 -39.81 -35.55
CA ILE A 240 -28.17 -40.45 -35.66
C ILE A 240 -28.76 -40.66 -34.27
N GLY A 241 -29.93 -40.06 -34.04
CA GLY A 241 -30.76 -40.23 -32.86
C GLY A 241 -32.22 -40.45 -33.24
N LEU A 242 -33.15 -40.13 -32.35
CA LEU A 242 -34.58 -40.18 -32.62
C LEU A 242 -35.17 -38.78 -32.80
N VAL A 243 -35.84 -38.57 -33.93
CA VAL A 243 -36.63 -37.37 -34.25
C VAL A 243 -38.08 -37.80 -34.41
N GLY A 244 -38.98 -37.34 -33.53
CA GLY A 244 -40.38 -37.77 -33.53
C GLY A 244 -40.57 -39.29 -33.35
N GLY A 245 -39.58 -39.98 -32.75
CA GLY A 245 -39.59 -41.42 -32.50
C GLY A 245 -39.08 -42.30 -33.65
N ALA A 246 -38.56 -41.72 -34.73
CA ALA A 246 -37.88 -42.44 -35.82
C ALA A 246 -36.41 -42.01 -35.90
N GLU A 247 -35.53 -42.88 -36.44
CA GLU A 247 -34.12 -42.52 -36.64
C GLU A 247 -33.98 -41.31 -37.58
N GLY A 248 -33.21 -40.31 -37.16
CA GLY A 248 -32.95 -39.07 -37.90
C GLY A 248 -31.64 -38.42 -37.44
N ALA A 249 -31.03 -37.60 -38.30
CA ALA A 249 -29.79 -36.89 -37.98
C ALA A 249 -30.07 -35.72 -37.03
N PHE A 250 -29.06 -35.29 -36.27
CA PHE A 250 -29.16 -34.14 -35.36
C PHE A 250 -29.70 -32.89 -36.06
N ARG A 251 -29.13 -32.56 -37.23
CA ARG A 251 -29.58 -31.44 -38.08
C ARG A 251 -31.01 -31.51 -38.58
N ASP A 252 -31.65 -32.68 -38.56
CA ASP A 252 -33.04 -32.83 -38.99
C ASP A 252 -34.02 -32.26 -37.95
N ALA A 253 -33.55 -32.08 -36.71
CA ALA A 253 -34.36 -31.63 -35.57
C ALA A 253 -33.82 -30.36 -34.89
N ILE A 254 -32.50 -30.17 -34.83
CA ILE A 254 -31.83 -29.07 -34.15
C ILE A 254 -30.95 -28.33 -35.15
N GLY A 255 -31.05 -27.01 -35.22
CA GLY A 255 -30.09 -26.14 -35.90
C GLY A 255 -29.61 -25.08 -34.92
N ILE A 256 -28.31 -24.78 -34.90
CA ILE A 256 -27.70 -23.96 -33.85
C ILE A 256 -27.39 -22.57 -34.41
N GLY A 257 -28.35 -21.65 -34.28
CA GLY A 257 -28.25 -20.29 -34.79
C GLY A 257 -27.57 -19.30 -33.86
N SER A 258 -27.39 -18.07 -34.35
CA SER A 258 -26.72 -16.97 -33.64
C SER A 258 -27.52 -16.36 -32.47
N THR A 259 -28.68 -16.90 -32.12
CA THR A 259 -29.51 -16.43 -31.00
C THR A 259 -30.22 -17.60 -30.32
N ASP A 260 -29.52 -18.74 -30.26
CA ASP A 260 -30.06 -19.98 -29.73
C ASP A 260 -29.60 -20.24 -28.30
N ARG A 261 -30.03 -21.37 -27.77
CA ARG A 261 -29.56 -22.01 -26.54
C ARG A 261 -29.70 -23.51 -26.71
N ILE A 262 -28.89 -24.31 -26.03
CA ILE A 262 -29.08 -25.76 -25.94
C ILE A 262 -29.54 -26.15 -24.55
N ARG A 263 -30.50 -27.08 -24.48
CA ARG A 263 -31.05 -27.62 -23.25
C ARG A 263 -31.01 -29.13 -23.28
N LEU A 264 -30.57 -29.72 -22.19
CA LEU A 264 -30.53 -31.15 -21.97
C LEU A 264 -31.68 -31.59 -21.06
N TYR A 265 -32.38 -32.65 -21.43
CA TYR A 265 -33.41 -33.29 -20.63
C TYR A 265 -33.10 -34.77 -20.42
N ASP A 266 -33.38 -35.28 -19.22
CA ASP A 266 -33.28 -36.70 -18.90
C ASP A 266 -34.38 -37.52 -19.61
N ALA A 267 -34.29 -38.85 -19.51
CA ALA A 267 -35.28 -39.76 -20.10
C ALA A 267 -36.70 -39.64 -19.50
N ALA A 268 -36.84 -39.01 -18.32
CA ALA A 268 -38.14 -38.71 -17.70
C ALA A 268 -38.72 -37.35 -18.16
N GLY A 269 -37.93 -36.54 -18.87
CA GLY A 269 -38.29 -35.21 -19.35
C GLY A 269 -37.99 -34.08 -18.37
N THR A 270 -37.20 -34.32 -17.33
CA THR A 270 -36.68 -33.30 -16.41
C THR A 270 -35.51 -32.59 -17.09
N GLN A 271 -35.44 -31.26 -17.01
CA GLN A 271 -34.28 -30.53 -17.52
C GLN A 271 -33.07 -30.79 -16.62
N VAL A 272 -31.95 -31.16 -17.23
CA VAL A 272 -30.68 -31.46 -16.56
C VAL A 272 -29.74 -30.26 -16.65
N ASP A 273 -29.65 -29.63 -17.84
CA ASP A 273 -28.73 -28.51 -18.08
C ASP A 273 -29.26 -27.53 -19.16
N ASP A 274 -28.74 -26.30 -19.17
CA ASP A 274 -29.09 -25.18 -20.06
C ASP A 274 -27.85 -24.32 -20.33
N THR A 275 -27.52 -24.07 -21.60
CA THR A 275 -26.41 -23.16 -21.96
C THR A 275 -26.72 -21.69 -21.71
N LEU A 276 -28.00 -21.37 -21.43
CA LEU A 276 -28.57 -20.03 -21.56
C LEU A 276 -28.53 -19.50 -23.02
N PRO A 277 -29.33 -18.47 -23.35
CA PRO A 277 -29.28 -17.83 -24.66
C PRO A 277 -27.94 -17.12 -24.89
N TRP A 278 -27.38 -17.24 -26.10
CA TRP A 278 -26.22 -16.46 -26.53
C TRP A 278 -26.59 -15.42 -27.61
N GLU A 279 -25.70 -14.45 -27.81
CA GLU A 279 -25.84 -13.38 -28.82
C GLU A 279 -24.69 -13.45 -29.84
N GLY A 280 -24.97 -13.92 -31.05
CA GLY A 280 -23.99 -14.11 -32.11
C GLY A 280 -23.43 -15.53 -32.18
N HIS A 281 -22.72 -15.82 -33.28
CA HIS A 281 -21.89 -17.02 -33.36
C HIS A 281 -20.54 -16.73 -32.68
N ALA A 282 -19.99 -17.72 -31.97
CA ALA A 282 -18.63 -17.65 -31.44
C ALA A 282 -17.62 -17.45 -32.57
N ALA A 283 -16.65 -16.55 -32.39
CA ALA A 283 -15.58 -16.31 -33.35
C ALA A 283 -14.33 -15.81 -32.63
N ILE A 284 -13.17 -16.36 -33.00
CA ILE A 284 -11.85 -15.90 -32.54
C ILE A 284 -11.21 -15.19 -33.73
N ASP A 285 -10.89 -13.91 -33.58
CA ASP A 285 -10.37 -13.06 -34.67
C ASP A 285 -11.23 -13.05 -35.95
N GLY A 286 -12.54 -13.27 -35.79
CA GLY A 286 -13.48 -13.39 -36.91
C GLY A 286 -13.48 -14.74 -37.62
N ASP A 287 -12.70 -15.72 -37.14
CA ASP A 287 -12.76 -17.11 -37.58
C ASP A 287 -13.76 -17.90 -36.72
N PHE A 288 -14.91 -18.21 -37.30
CA PHE A 288 -15.94 -19.05 -36.67
C PHE A 288 -15.47 -20.50 -36.50
N ALA A 289 -14.61 -21.02 -37.39
CA ALA A 289 -14.16 -22.41 -37.32
C ALA A 289 -13.15 -22.67 -36.20
N ALA A 290 -12.55 -21.60 -35.66
CA ALA A 290 -11.64 -21.68 -34.53
C ALA A 290 -12.37 -21.66 -33.18
N ALA A 291 -13.65 -21.28 -33.14
CA ALA A 291 -14.30 -20.82 -31.92
C ALA A 291 -15.56 -21.62 -31.57
N THR A 292 -15.74 -21.85 -30.28
CA THR A 292 -16.94 -22.47 -29.69
C THR A 292 -17.36 -21.69 -28.44
N LEU A 293 -18.53 -22.02 -27.92
CA LEU A 293 -18.89 -21.68 -26.54
C LEU A 293 -18.62 -22.92 -25.68
N ALA A 294 -17.83 -22.78 -24.61
CA ALA A 294 -17.42 -23.91 -23.78
C ALA A 294 -17.38 -23.59 -22.28
N ARG A 295 -17.43 -24.61 -21.43
CA ARG A 295 -17.27 -24.51 -19.96
C ARG A 295 -15.81 -24.74 -19.56
N CYS A 296 -15.25 -23.86 -18.75
CA CYS A 296 -13.88 -24.01 -18.22
C CYS A 296 -13.90 -23.68 -16.72
N PRO A 297 -13.71 -24.66 -15.81
CA PRO A 297 -13.41 -26.09 -16.05
C PRO A 297 -14.53 -26.89 -16.75
N ASP A 298 -14.18 -28.05 -17.33
CA ASP A 298 -15.12 -28.90 -18.07
C ASP A 298 -16.36 -29.24 -17.23
N GLY A 299 -17.55 -29.05 -17.81
CA GLY A 299 -18.84 -29.34 -17.16
C GLY A 299 -19.28 -28.35 -16.07
N GLU A 300 -18.50 -27.31 -15.77
CA GLU A 300 -18.74 -26.36 -14.68
C GLU A 300 -18.80 -24.89 -15.16
N GLY A 301 -19.39 -24.00 -14.35
CA GLY A 301 -19.36 -22.55 -14.64
C GLY A 301 -20.21 -22.10 -15.83
N ALA A 302 -19.98 -20.89 -16.34
CA ALA A 302 -20.71 -20.33 -17.49
C ALA A 302 -20.07 -20.75 -18.83
N PHE A 303 -20.79 -20.55 -19.94
CA PHE A 303 -20.23 -20.74 -21.28
C PHE A 303 -19.39 -19.52 -21.70
N LEU A 304 -18.16 -19.78 -22.15
CA LEU A 304 -17.14 -18.81 -22.56
C LEU A 304 -16.71 -19.01 -24.00
N LEU A 305 -16.10 -17.99 -24.59
CA LEU A 305 -15.42 -18.14 -25.88
C LEU A 305 -14.23 -19.09 -25.71
N ALA A 306 -14.18 -20.15 -26.51
CA ALA A 306 -13.12 -21.15 -26.44
C ALA A 306 -12.65 -21.59 -27.82
N ASN A 307 -11.47 -22.21 -27.88
CA ASN A 307 -11.03 -22.91 -29.07
C ASN A 307 -11.82 -24.21 -29.21
N ALA A 308 -12.18 -24.59 -30.44
CA ALA A 308 -12.90 -25.83 -30.69
C ALA A 308 -12.13 -27.08 -30.20
N THR A 309 -12.68 -27.82 -29.24
CA THR A 309 -12.05 -28.97 -28.57
C THR A 309 -12.88 -30.27 -28.59
N PRO A 310 -13.49 -30.67 -29.73
CA PRO A 310 -14.38 -31.83 -29.76
C PRO A 310 -13.67 -33.13 -29.33
N GLY A 311 -14.18 -33.74 -28.26
CA GLY A 311 -13.73 -34.98 -27.65
C GLY A 311 -12.56 -34.82 -26.68
N ALA A 312 -12.25 -33.61 -26.24
CA ALA A 312 -11.13 -33.28 -25.36
C ALA A 312 -11.52 -32.23 -24.32
N ALA A 313 -10.65 -32.00 -23.33
CA ALA A 313 -10.84 -30.93 -22.37
C ALA A 313 -10.82 -29.56 -23.04
N ASN A 314 -11.68 -28.65 -22.57
CA ASN A 314 -11.88 -27.33 -23.16
C ASN A 314 -10.65 -26.41 -23.03
N SER A 315 -10.49 -25.53 -24.02
CA SER A 315 -9.40 -24.53 -24.07
C SER A 315 -9.96 -23.12 -24.28
N CYS A 316 -10.43 -22.49 -23.19
CA CYS A 316 -11.01 -21.15 -23.23
C CYS A 316 -10.02 -20.06 -23.66
N VAL A 317 -10.53 -19.04 -24.34
CA VAL A 317 -9.79 -17.82 -24.66
C VAL A 317 -9.94 -16.88 -23.48
N MET A 318 -8.97 -16.92 -22.58
CA MET A 318 -8.91 -15.96 -21.47
C MET A 318 -8.44 -14.60 -22.00
N PRO A 319 -8.99 -13.48 -21.49
CA PRO A 319 -8.49 -12.16 -21.82
C PRO A 319 -7.00 -12.06 -21.45
N HIS A 320 -6.22 -11.40 -22.30
CA HIS A 320 -4.77 -11.21 -22.09
C HIS A 320 -4.51 -10.17 -21.01
N VAL A 321 -4.88 -10.48 -19.77
CA VAL A 321 -4.68 -9.65 -18.58
C VAL A 321 -3.89 -10.46 -17.56
N ALA A 322 -2.85 -9.88 -16.99
CA ALA A 322 -2.03 -10.52 -15.97
C ALA A 322 -1.88 -9.59 -14.77
N ILE A 323 -1.89 -10.13 -13.55
CA ILE A 323 -1.47 -9.41 -12.35
C ILE A 323 -0.02 -9.00 -12.55
N ASN A 324 0.26 -7.73 -12.32
CA ASN A 324 1.53 -7.09 -12.61
C ASN A 324 2.29 -6.67 -11.35
N GLU A 325 1.58 -6.16 -10.34
CA GLU A 325 2.18 -5.68 -9.09
C GLU A 325 1.18 -5.84 -7.95
N ILE A 326 1.65 -6.20 -6.74
CA ILE A 326 0.83 -6.38 -5.54
C ILE A 326 1.51 -5.68 -4.37
N GLU A 327 0.75 -4.84 -3.69
CA GLU A 327 1.10 -4.21 -2.42
C GLU A 327 0.16 -4.74 -1.32
N SER A 328 0.75 -5.13 -0.20
CA SER A 328 0.05 -5.80 0.91
C SER A 328 0.55 -5.37 2.30
N ASN A 329 1.53 -4.46 2.39
CA ASN A 329 2.18 -4.12 3.67
C ASN A 329 2.90 -2.76 3.72
N GLY A 330 3.12 -2.12 2.57
CA GLY A 330 4.03 -0.98 2.41
C GLY A 330 3.39 0.39 2.22
N ASP A 331 2.08 0.50 1.98
CA ASP A 331 1.38 1.77 1.78
C ASP A 331 0.15 1.94 2.72
N SER A 332 -0.64 3.00 2.50
CA SER A 332 -1.85 3.27 3.28
C SER A 332 -3.03 2.33 2.99
N THR A 333 -2.96 1.50 1.93
CA THR A 333 -4.11 0.77 1.35
C THR A 333 -3.65 -0.42 0.51
N ASP A 334 -4.12 -1.65 0.74
CA ASP A 334 -3.71 -2.76 -0.15
C ASP A 334 -4.23 -2.58 -1.58
N TRP A 335 -3.47 -3.05 -2.56
CA TRP A 335 -3.89 -3.03 -3.95
C TRP A 335 -3.22 -4.08 -4.82
N VAL A 336 -3.90 -4.40 -5.93
CA VAL A 336 -3.41 -5.28 -6.98
C VAL A 336 -3.53 -4.59 -8.32
N GLU A 337 -2.42 -4.50 -9.04
CA GLU A 337 -2.38 -3.98 -10.40
C GLU A 337 -2.42 -5.12 -11.42
N VAL A 338 -3.17 -4.92 -12.50
CA VAL A 338 -3.17 -5.79 -13.68
C VAL A 338 -2.69 -5.04 -14.91
N LYS A 339 -2.11 -5.77 -15.87
CA LYS A 339 -1.67 -5.27 -17.17
C LYS A 339 -2.34 -6.01 -18.31
N ASN A 340 -2.76 -5.28 -19.34
CA ASN A 340 -3.17 -5.88 -20.60
C ASN A 340 -1.93 -6.27 -21.43
N THR A 341 -1.69 -7.57 -21.55
CA THR A 341 -0.57 -8.17 -22.28
C THR A 341 -0.90 -8.45 -23.75
N GLY A 342 -2.15 -8.22 -24.15
CA GLY A 342 -2.65 -8.43 -25.50
C GLY A 342 -2.47 -7.23 -26.42
N SER A 343 -2.98 -7.36 -27.65
CA SER A 343 -2.97 -6.30 -28.66
C SER A 343 -4.33 -5.63 -28.87
N THR A 344 -5.32 -5.96 -28.04
CA THR A 344 -6.70 -5.42 -28.11
C THR A 344 -7.17 -4.96 -26.74
N ALA A 345 -8.00 -3.92 -26.70
CA ALA A 345 -8.61 -3.44 -25.46
C ALA A 345 -9.46 -4.53 -24.78
N VAL A 346 -9.45 -4.56 -23.45
CA VAL A 346 -10.23 -5.50 -22.62
C VAL A 346 -11.25 -4.70 -21.80
N ASP A 347 -12.52 -5.12 -21.83
CA ASP A 347 -13.57 -4.55 -20.99
C ASP A 347 -13.56 -5.24 -19.62
N LEU A 348 -13.21 -4.49 -18.58
CA LEU A 348 -13.13 -4.95 -17.19
C LEU A 348 -14.43 -4.70 -16.41
N THR A 349 -15.50 -4.24 -17.08
CA THR A 349 -16.78 -3.97 -16.43
C THR A 349 -17.23 -5.17 -15.58
N GLY A 350 -17.46 -4.92 -14.29
CA GLY A 350 -17.94 -5.92 -13.35
C GLY A 350 -16.92 -6.96 -12.89
N TRP A 351 -15.64 -6.83 -13.25
CA TRP A 351 -14.57 -7.67 -12.68
C TRP A 351 -14.33 -7.33 -11.21
N THR A 352 -13.77 -8.27 -10.46
CA THR A 352 -13.48 -8.14 -9.02
C THR A 352 -12.12 -8.72 -8.66
N LEU A 353 -11.52 -8.24 -7.57
CA LEU A 353 -10.39 -8.88 -6.89
C LEU A 353 -10.92 -9.73 -5.73
N MET A 354 -10.30 -10.88 -5.47
CA MET A 354 -10.60 -11.76 -4.33
C MET A 354 -9.30 -12.25 -3.68
N ASP A 355 -9.35 -12.49 -2.37
CA ASP A 355 -8.24 -13.10 -1.63
C ASP A 355 -8.38 -14.62 -1.46
N ASN A 356 -7.64 -15.22 -0.54
CA ASN A 356 -7.72 -16.65 -0.25
C ASN A 356 -9.02 -17.09 0.51
N ASP A 357 -9.93 -16.18 0.86
CA ASP A 357 -11.24 -16.49 1.48
C ASP A 357 -12.43 -16.07 0.60
N PRO A 358 -12.67 -16.75 -0.53
CA PRO A 358 -13.73 -16.41 -1.48
C PRO A 358 -15.15 -16.53 -0.91
N ASN A 359 -15.34 -17.17 0.24
CA ASN A 359 -16.65 -17.30 0.89
C ASN A 359 -16.85 -16.26 2.00
N GLY A 360 -15.82 -16.02 2.83
CA GLY A 360 -15.85 -15.03 3.89
C GLY A 360 -15.89 -13.61 3.35
N HIS A 361 -15.07 -13.31 2.35
CA HIS A 361 -14.92 -11.97 1.78
C HIS A 361 -15.75 -11.70 0.52
N ALA A 362 -16.64 -12.64 0.13
CA ALA A 362 -17.52 -12.48 -1.03
C ALA A 362 -18.28 -11.13 -1.06
N ALA A 363 -18.75 -10.67 0.10
CA ALA A 363 -19.52 -9.43 0.24
C ALA A 363 -18.66 -8.16 0.30
N GLU A 364 -17.34 -8.32 0.38
CA GLU A 364 -16.35 -7.26 0.56
C GLU A 364 -15.63 -6.92 -0.76
N THR A 365 -15.96 -7.63 -1.84
CA THR A 365 -15.56 -7.29 -3.21
C THR A 365 -16.50 -6.23 -3.82
N ILE A 366 -15.96 -5.31 -4.60
CA ILE A 366 -16.71 -4.26 -5.29
C ILE A 366 -16.49 -4.40 -6.80
N PRO A 367 -17.52 -4.81 -7.57
CA PRO A 367 -17.39 -4.94 -9.03
C PRO A 367 -17.07 -3.61 -9.71
N LEU A 368 -16.15 -3.65 -10.68
CA LEU A 368 -15.73 -2.45 -11.39
C LEU A 368 -16.89 -1.76 -12.14
N PRO A 369 -16.93 -0.42 -12.20
CA PRO A 369 -18.00 0.32 -12.87
C PRO A 369 -18.13 -0.01 -14.36
N ALA A 370 -19.35 0.18 -14.89
CA ALA A 370 -19.61 0.00 -16.32
C ALA A 370 -18.80 0.97 -17.19
N GLY A 371 -18.17 0.42 -18.24
CA GLY A 371 -17.33 1.15 -19.18
C GLY A 371 -15.86 1.23 -18.80
N THR A 372 -15.41 0.42 -17.84
CA THR A 372 -13.99 0.29 -17.49
C THR A 372 -13.28 -0.50 -18.58
N VAL A 373 -12.42 0.15 -19.36
CA VAL A 373 -11.69 -0.47 -20.48
C VAL A 373 -10.20 -0.32 -20.25
N LEU A 374 -9.47 -1.41 -20.42
CA LEU A 374 -8.00 -1.48 -20.32
C LEU A 374 -7.39 -1.63 -21.73
N GLU A 375 -6.73 -0.58 -22.23
CA GLU A 375 -6.13 -0.60 -23.57
C GLU A 375 -4.86 -1.48 -23.63
N PRO A 376 -4.39 -1.89 -24.82
CA PRO A 376 -3.18 -2.70 -24.95
C PRO A 376 -1.96 -2.09 -24.27
N GLY A 377 -1.31 -2.84 -23.38
CA GLY A 377 -0.12 -2.41 -22.64
C GLY A 377 -0.37 -1.50 -21.45
N GLU A 378 -1.61 -1.03 -21.23
CA GLU A 378 -1.97 -0.23 -20.06
C GLU A 378 -2.11 -1.06 -18.79
N TYR A 379 -2.12 -0.36 -17.66
CA TYR A 379 -2.25 -0.87 -16.30
C TYR A 379 -3.60 -0.46 -15.69
N PHE A 380 -4.14 -1.28 -14.79
CA PHE A 380 -5.32 -0.96 -14.00
C PHE A 380 -5.11 -1.42 -12.55
N VAL A 381 -5.45 -0.57 -11.59
CA VAL A 381 -5.26 -0.83 -10.16
C VAL A 381 -6.60 -1.13 -9.49
N PHE A 382 -6.71 -2.31 -8.88
CA PHE A 382 -7.74 -2.65 -7.91
C PHE A 382 -7.26 -2.16 -6.54
N ASP A 383 -7.83 -1.05 -6.06
CA ASP A 383 -7.34 -0.32 -4.89
C ASP A 383 -8.37 -0.31 -3.75
N GLN A 384 -7.92 -0.42 -2.50
CA GLN A 384 -8.79 -0.20 -1.34
C GLN A 384 -9.13 1.29 -1.15
N PRO A 385 -10.32 1.60 -0.59
CA PRO A 385 -11.47 0.73 -0.40
C PRO A 385 -12.36 0.66 -1.66
N ALA A 386 -11.87 1.14 -2.82
CA ALA A 386 -12.69 1.40 -4.00
C ALA A 386 -13.10 0.12 -4.75
N ALA A 387 -12.21 -0.88 -4.79
CA ALA A 387 -12.42 -2.16 -5.46
C ALA A 387 -12.70 -3.32 -4.48
N PHE A 388 -12.31 -3.19 -3.21
CA PHE A 388 -12.53 -4.18 -2.15
C PHE A 388 -12.32 -3.54 -0.77
N THR A 389 -12.77 -4.22 0.30
CA THR A 389 -12.64 -3.72 1.69
C THR A 389 -11.98 -4.69 2.68
N PHE A 390 -11.61 -5.90 2.25
CA PHE A 390 -10.79 -6.85 3.03
C PHE A 390 -9.31 -6.54 2.86
N GLY A 391 -8.45 -6.95 3.78
CA GLY A 391 -6.98 -6.79 3.68
C GLY A 391 -6.29 -7.92 2.91
N LEU A 392 -5.16 -7.64 2.27
CA LEU A 392 -4.28 -8.64 1.66
C LEU A 392 -3.21 -9.06 2.68
N GLY A 393 -3.37 -10.23 3.29
CA GLY A 393 -2.60 -10.64 4.47
C GLY A 393 -1.17 -11.14 4.21
N ASP A 394 -0.48 -11.48 5.30
CA ASP A 394 0.83 -12.16 5.28
C ASP A 394 0.65 -13.62 4.86
N GLY A 395 0.97 -13.94 3.61
CA GLY A 395 0.72 -15.27 3.05
C GLY A 395 -0.69 -15.42 2.47
N ASP A 396 -0.96 -14.69 1.40
CA ASP A 396 -2.29 -14.59 0.80
C ASP A 396 -2.29 -14.91 -0.71
N THR A 397 -3.44 -14.79 -1.35
CA THR A 397 -3.66 -14.97 -2.78
C THR A 397 -4.32 -13.73 -3.34
N ALA A 398 -3.85 -13.23 -4.48
CA ALA A 398 -4.56 -12.22 -5.26
C ALA A 398 -5.20 -12.89 -6.48
N THR A 399 -6.52 -12.92 -6.56
CA THR A 399 -7.27 -13.56 -7.65
C THR A 399 -8.12 -12.53 -8.39
N ILE A 400 -7.88 -12.36 -9.69
CA ILE A 400 -8.69 -11.50 -10.56
C ILE A 400 -9.82 -12.33 -11.15
N LEU A 401 -11.06 -11.93 -10.90
CA LEU A 401 -12.26 -12.59 -11.40
C LEU A 401 -12.96 -11.73 -12.44
N ASP A 402 -13.39 -12.34 -13.55
CA ASP A 402 -14.26 -11.68 -14.52
C ASP A 402 -15.71 -11.55 -13.98
N THR A 403 -16.58 -10.87 -14.74
CA THR A 403 -17.99 -10.66 -14.32
C THR A 403 -18.81 -11.96 -14.16
N ASN A 404 -18.34 -13.08 -14.70
CA ASN A 404 -18.97 -14.39 -14.58
C ASN A 404 -18.37 -15.21 -13.42
N GLY A 405 -17.38 -14.68 -12.71
CA GLY A 405 -16.69 -15.34 -11.61
C GLY A 405 -15.58 -16.29 -12.05
N ASN A 406 -15.07 -16.18 -13.28
CA ASN A 406 -13.93 -16.97 -13.72
C ASN A 406 -12.62 -16.30 -13.34
N THR A 407 -11.65 -17.09 -12.85
CA THR A 407 -10.28 -16.62 -12.61
C THR A 407 -9.59 -16.26 -13.92
N VAL A 408 -9.20 -14.99 -14.05
CA VAL A 408 -8.43 -14.45 -15.17
C VAL A 408 -6.93 -14.63 -14.94
N ASP A 409 -6.46 -14.24 -13.75
CA ASP A 409 -5.10 -14.48 -13.28
C ASP A 409 -5.11 -14.58 -11.75
N GLU A 410 -4.12 -15.27 -11.21
CA GLU A 410 -3.98 -15.52 -9.78
C GLU A 410 -2.51 -15.56 -9.38
N HIS A 411 -2.21 -14.96 -8.23
CA HIS A 411 -0.88 -15.06 -7.64
C HIS A 411 -0.98 -15.39 -6.15
N VAL A 412 -0.34 -16.48 -5.74
CA VAL A 412 -0.18 -16.89 -4.35
C VAL A 412 1.20 -16.47 -3.87
N TYR A 413 1.28 -15.79 -2.73
CA TYR A 413 2.53 -15.43 -2.08
C TYR A 413 2.52 -15.90 -0.63
N THR A 414 3.68 -16.28 -0.10
CA THR A 414 3.80 -16.90 1.22
C THR A 414 4.04 -15.91 2.36
N ALA A 415 4.41 -14.68 2.02
CA ALA A 415 4.60 -13.58 2.95
C ALA A 415 4.48 -12.25 2.22
N HIS A 416 4.31 -11.16 2.96
CA HIS A 416 4.46 -9.81 2.41
C HIS A 416 5.82 -9.64 1.74
N ALA A 417 5.86 -8.82 0.68
CA ALA A 417 7.10 -8.31 0.14
C ALA A 417 7.75 -7.31 1.12
N GLU A 418 9.08 -7.17 1.11
CA GLU A 418 9.77 -6.07 1.80
C GLU A 418 9.44 -4.71 1.15
N GLY A 419 9.20 -4.70 -0.17
CA GLY A 419 8.53 -3.59 -0.86
C GLY A 419 7.20 -4.05 -1.43
N VAL A 420 7.22 -4.47 -2.69
CA VAL A 420 6.04 -4.93 -3.45
C VAL A 420 6.37 -6.21 -4.21
N TRP A 421 5.37 -7.06 -4.43
CA TRP A 421 5.51 -8.18 -5.36
C TRP A 421 5.30 -7.67 -6.78
N ALA A 422 6.37 -7.55 -7.55
CA ALA A 422 6.34 -7.01 -8.91
C ALA A 422 6.74 -8.07 -9.94
N ARG A 423 5.98 -8.16 -11.03
CA ARG A 423 6.28 -9.07 -12.15
C ARG A 423 7.38 -8.49 -13.04
N CYS A 424 8.46 -9.24 -13.24
CA CYS A 424 9.65 -8.78 -13.97
C CYS A 424 10.08 -9.73 -15.10
N PRO A 425 9.88 -9.39 -16.40
CA PRO A 425 9.26 -8.18 -16.93
C PRO A 425 7.74 -8.10 -16.72
N ASP A 426 7.18 -6.90 -16.78
CA ASP A 426 5.75 -6.65 -16.62
C ASP A 426 4.86 -7.59 -17.44
N GLY A 427 3.78 -8.06 -16.81
CA GLY A 427 2.77 -8.95 -17.39
C GLY A 427 3.25 -10.33 -17.88
N SER A 428 4.55 -10.65 -17.83
CA SER A 428 5.07 -11.91 -18.40
C SER A 428 6.18 -12.60 -17.60
N GLY A 429 6.83 -11.88 -16.70
CA GLY A 429 7.91 -12.39 -15.88
C GLY A 429 7.47 -13.15 -14.63
N GLU A 430 8.47 -13.51 -13.84
CA GLU A 430 8.30 -14.01 -12.47
C GLU A 430 8.04 -12.83 -11.52
N PHE A 431 7.32 -13.08 -10.43
CA PHE A 431 7.21 -12.11 -9.34
C PHE A 431 8.53 -12.04 -8.57
N LEU A 432 8.98 -10.83 -8.30
CA LEU A 432 10.14 -10.50 -7.47
C LEU A 432 9.70 -9.53 -6.39
N ASP A 433 10.35 -9.62 -5.24
CA ASP A 433 10.26 -8.59 -4.21
C ASP A 433 11.09 -7.38 -4.66
N VAL A 434 10.41 -6.27 -4.93
CA VAL A 434 11.01 -5.03 -5.42
C VAL A 434 10.78 -3.94 -4.39
N ALA A 435 11.84 -3.25 -3.96
CA ALA A 435 11.78 -2.26 -2.89
C ALA A 435 11.02 -0.96 -3.23
N VAL A 436 10.61 -0.77 -4.49
CA VAL A 436 9.97 0.46 -4.97
C VAL A 436 8.64 0.10 -5.59
N SER A 437 7.57 0.57 -4.96
CA SER A 437 6.21 0.54 -5.50
C SER A 437 6.10 1.41 -6.75
N THR A 438 5.43 0.89 -7.77
CA THR A 438 5.20 1.57 -9.05
C THR A 438 3.72 1.60 -9.46
N LYS A 439 2.82 1.73 -8.49
CA LYS A 439 1.36 1.81 -8.67
C LYS A 439 0.96 2.67 -9.88
N GLY A 440 0.34 2.06 -10.89
CA GLY A 440 -0.14 2.69 -12.12
C GLY A 440 0.94 2.89 -13.20
N GLU A 441 2.15 2.39 -12.99
CA GLU A 441 3.32 2.58 -13.84
C GLU A 441 4.06 1.25 -14.10
N ARG A 442 5.13 1.31 -14.91
CA ARG A 442 6.00 0.15 -15.14
C ARG A 442 6.77 -0.23 -13.87
N ASN A 443 6.84 -1.53 -13.61
CA ASN A 443 7.60 -2.10 -12.49
C ASN A 443 9.07 -1.69 -12.50
N SER A 444 9.61 -1.33 -11.34
CA SER A 444 11.02 -0.94 -11.15
C SER A 444 11.98 -2.15 -11.16
N CYS A 445 11.88 -2.99 -12.20
CA CYS A 445 12.72 -4.16 -12.39
C CYS A 445 14.12 -3.77 -12.87
N GLY A 446 15.16 -4.33 -12.25
CA GLY A 446 16.55 -4.08 -12.65
C GLY A 446 17.12 -2.80 -12.04
N ASN A 447 17.79 -1.96 -12.83
CA ASN A 447 18.34 -0.71 -12.32
C ASN A 447 17.20 0.29 -12.02
N PRO A 448 17.09 0.83 -10.78
CA PRO A 448 15.96 1.67 -10.36
C PRO A 448 16.02 3.11 -10.89
N VAL A 449 16.92 3.44 -11.82
CA VAL A 449 16.96 4.78 -12.42
C VAL A 449 15.67 5.03 -13.21
N ARG A 450 15.11 6.24 -13.07
CA ARG A 450 13.89 6.64 -13.78
C ARG A 450 14.15 7.83 -14.70
N ILE A 451 13.40 7.93 -15.79
CA ILE A 451 13.28 9.14 -16.59
C ILE A 451 12.52 10.16 -15.73
N ASN A 452 13.04 11.36 -15.54
CA ASN A 452 12.41 12.38 -14.70
C ASN A 452 11.77 13.49 -15.53
N GLU A 453 12.48 13.99 -16.54
CA GLU A 453 12.05 15.13 -17.35
C GLU A 453 12.66 15.06 -18.75
N VAL A 454 11.89 15.45 -19.76
CA VAL A 454 12.25 15.41 -21.18
C VAL A 454 11.91 16.74 -21.83
N GLU A 455 12.90 17.35 -22.48
CA GLU A 455 12.72 18.50 -23.36
C GLU A 455 12.86 18.03 -24.81
N SER A 456 11.81 18.22 -25.61
CA SER A 456 11.73 17.70 -26.99
C SER A 456 11.60 18.76 -28.08
N ASP A 457 11.49 20.06 -27.78
CA ASP A 457 11.34 21.12 -28.79
C ASP A 457 12.52 22.11 -28.81
N GLY A 458 13.75 21.59 -28.69
CA GLY A 458 14.96 22.42 -28.82
C GLY A 458 15.06 23.57 -27.82
N GLY A 459 14.50 23.42 -26.61
CA GLY A 459 14.57 24.39 -25.51
C GLY A 459 16.02 24.76 -25.18
N ALA A 460 16.28 25.99 -24.73
CA ALA A 460 17.66 26.51 -24.66
C ALA A 460 18.60 25.62 -23.80
N PRO A 461 19.62 24.94 -24.37
CA PRO A 461 20.10 25.10 -25.75
C PRO A 461 19.60 24.07 -26.80
N ASP A 462 19.14 22.87 -26.43
CA ASP A 462 18.64 21.82 -27.35
C ASP A 462 17.82 20.72 -26.60
N ASP A 463 17.42 19.64 -27.28
CA ASP A 463 16.74 18.46 -26.66
C ASP A 463 17.57 17.83 -25.53
N TRP A 464 16.93 17.32 -24.48
CA TRP A 464 17.61 16.58 -23.42
C TRP A 464 16.67 15.62 -22.68
N VAL A 465 17.28 14.58 -22.10
CA VAL A 465 16.63 13.62 -21.20
C VAL A 465 17.29 13.75 -19.83
N GLU A 466 16.49 13.91 -18.79
CA GLU A 466 16.95 13.82 -17.41
C GLU A 466 16.54 12.51 -16.78
N LEU A 467 17.48 11.89 -16.08
CA LEU A 467 17.28 10.72 -15.25
C LEU A 467 17.40 11.09 -13.78
N VAL A 468 16.66 10.41 -12.91
CA VAL A 468 16.73 10.59 -11.46
C VAL A 468 17.06 9.28 -10.76
N ASN A 469 17.80 9.38 -9.66
CA ASN A 469 17.99 8.29 -8.71
C ASN A 469 16.95 8.40 -7.59
N PRO A 470 15.89 7.56 -7.58
CA PRO A 470 14.85 7.61 -6.56
C PRO A 470 15.29 7.01 -5.21
N THR A 471 16.49 6.43 -5.13
CA THR A 471 16.94 5.70 -3.94
C THR A 471 17.73 6.56 -2.96
N THR A 472 17.90 6.06 -1.74
CA THR A 472 18.70 6.68 -0.68
C THR A 472 20.20 6.35 -0.77
N ALA A 473 20.61 5.57 -1.79
CA ALA A 473 22.00 5.17 -2.04
C ALA A 473 22.48 5.69 -3.41
N ALA A 474 23.79 5.90 -3.57
CA ALA A 474 24.34 6.28 -4.88
C ALA A 474 24.15 5.15 -5.89
N LEU A 475 23.62 5.47 -7.07
CA LEU A 475 23.22 4.52 -8.09
C LEU A 475 24.21 4.50 -9.27
N ASP A 476 24.73 3.33 -9.62
CA ASP A 476 25.55 3.15 -10.83
C ASP A 476 24.63 2.93 -12.03
N VAL A 477 24.66 3.85 -12.99
CA VAL A 477 23.82 3.81 -14.21
C VAL A 477 24.64 3.47 -15.45
N SER A 478 25.85 2.95 -15.27
CA SER A 478 26.76 2.58 -16.35
C SER A 478 26.14 1.53 -17.28
N GLY A 479 26.21 1.80 -18.59
CA GLY A 479 25.81 0.84 -19.62
C GLY A 479 24.32 0.80 -19.92
N ILE A 480 23.48 1.50 -19.16
CA ILE A 480 22.06 1.70 -19.48
C ILE A 480 21.96 2.40 -20.84
N VAL A 481 21.01 1.97 -21.66
CA VAL A 481 20.82 2.47 -23.02
C VAL A 481 19.55 3.30 -23.10
N VAL A 482 19.69 4.57 -23.47
CA VAL A 482 18.59 5.49 -23.79
C VAL A 482 18.27 5.37 -25.28
N LYS A 483 17.00 5.21 -25.62
CA LYS A 483 16.47 5.18 -27.00
C LYS A 483 15.26 6.10 -27.12
N ASP A 484 14.97 6.59 -28.33
CA ASP A 484 13.69 7.23 -28.65
C ASP A 484 12.70 6.20 -29.21
N ASP A 485 11.70 6.55 -30.03
CA ASP A 485 10.77 5.60 -30.66
C ASP A 485 11.39 4.67 -31.75
N ASP A 486 12.61 4.95 -32.23
CA ASP A 486 13.34 4.16 -33.23
C ASP A 486 14.47 3.37 -32.56
N ASP A 487 14.40 2.03 -32.60
CA ASP A 487 15.42 1.15 -32.00
C ASP A 487 16.84 1.33 -32.56
N SER A 488 17.01 2.02 -33.70
CA SER A 488 18.31 2.37 -34.26
C SER A 488 18.95 3.61 -33.60
N HIS A 489 18.18 4.41 -32.88
CA HIS A 489 18.66 5.52 -32.05
C HIS A 489 18.94 5.00 -30.64
N ALA A 490 20.21 4.93 -30.28
CA ALA A 490 20.64 4.36 -29.02
C ALA A 490 21.88 5.07 -28.47
N TYR A 491 21.80 5.47 -27.20
CA TYR A 491 22.89 6.06 -26.44
C TYR A 491 23.17 5.23 -25.19
N ALA A 492 24.36 4.64 -25.09
CA ALA A 492 24.79 3.92 -23.90
C ALA A 492 25.47 4.88 -22.92
N ILE A 493 24.98 4.92 -21.67
CA ILE A 493 25.55 5.73 -20.61
C ILE A 493 27.00 5.25 -20.34
N PRO A 494 27.99 6.17 -20.31
CA PRO A 494 29.39 5.82 -20.12
C PRO A 494 29.64 5.04 -18.82
N SER A 495 30.67 4.21 -18.84
CA SER A 495 31.14 3.49 -17.66
C SER A 495 31.54 4.43 -16.52
N SER A 496 31.28 4.01 -15.28
CA SER A 496 31.56 4.75 -14.04
C SER A 496 30.71 6.02 -13.88
N THR A 497 29.48 6.00 -14.39
CA THR A 497 28.51 7.08 -14.18
C THR A 497 27.67 6.76 -12.96
N MET A 498 27.73 7.64 -11.94
CA MET A 498 26.96 7.52 -10.71
C MET A 498 25.98 8.68 -10.60
N ILE A 499 24.80 8.41 -10.04
CA ILE A 499 23.84 9.42 -9.60
C ILE A 499 23.75 9.33 -8.07
N GLU A 500 24.02 10.43 -7.36
CA GLU A 500 23.92 10.48 -5.89
C GLU A 500 22.45 10.26 -5.43
N PRO A 501 22.19 9.91 -4.15
CA PRO A 501 20.83 9.78 -3.63
C PRO A 501 19.97 11.01 -3.94
N GLY A 502 18.79 10.82 -4.55
CA GLY A 502 17.91 11.92 -4.98
C GLY A 502 18.51 12.85 -6.05
N GLY A 503 19.64 12.48 -6.66
CA GLY A 503 20.32 13.28 -7.67
C GLY A 503 19.76 13.08 -9.08
N TYR A 504 20.16 13.99 -9.98
CA TYR A 504 19.73 14.00 -11.38
C TYR A 504 20.92 13.86 -12.34
N LEU A 505 20.71 13.16 -13.45
CA LEU A 505 21.65 13.05 -14.58
C LEU A 505 20.99 13.56 -15.86
N VAL A 506 21.52 14.65 -16.39
CA VAL A 506 21.07 15.24 -17.65
C VAL A 506 21.91 14.67 -18.81
N ILE A 507 21.23 14.22 -19.86
CA ILE A 507 21.80 13.73 -21.11
C ILE A 507 21.34 14.65 -22.23
N GLU A 508 22.28 15.45 -22.75
CA GLU A 508 22.04 16.44 -23.79
C GLU A 508 21.99 15.79 -25.19
N ARG A 509 21.33 16.46 -26.14
CA ARG A 509 21.28 16.03 -27.55
C ARG A 509 22.64 15.70 -28.16
N ASP A 510 23.68 16.47 -27.85
CA ASP A 510 25.03 16.24 -28.39
C ASP A 510 25.65 14.93 -27.86
N GLN A 511 25.20 14.46 -26.69
CA GLN A 511 25.52 13.16 -26.13
C GLN A 511 24.65 12.06 -26.75
N LEU A 512 23.33 12.26 -26.82
CA LEU A 512 22.37 11.30 -27.41
C LEU A 512 22.75 10.97 -28.86
N GLY A 513 23.11 11.97 -29.65
CA GLY A 513 23.43 11.82 -31.07
C GLY A 513 22.22 11.75 -32.00
N PHE A 514 21.01 11.84 -31.45
CA PHE A 514 19.71 11.96 -32.11
C PHE A 514 18.87 13.04 -31.40
N GLY A 515 17.78 13.49 -32.01
CA GLY A 515 16.88 14.48 -31.39
C GLY A 515 15.53 13.86 -31.09
N LEU A 516 14.78 14.49 -30.19
CA LEU A 516 13.47 14.01 -29.74
C LEU A 516 12.38 14.75 -30.53
N GLY A 517 11.53 14.01 -31.23
CA GLY A 517 10.50 14.54 -32.11
C GLY A 517 9.18 14.89 -31.41
N GLY A 518 8.23 15.42 -32.19
CA GLY A 518 6.85 15.55 -31.73
C GLY A 518 6.11 14.22 -31.84
N GLY A 519 5.44 13.78 -30.78
CA GLY A 519 4.81 12.46 -30.70
C GLY A 519 5.80 11.30 -30.61
N ASP A 520 6.93 11.53 -29.94
CA ASP A 520 8.04 10.60 -29.81
C ASP A 520 8.04 9.97 -28.38
N ALA A 521 9.09 9.22 -28.05
CA ALA A 521 9.26 8.54 -26.78
C ALA A 521 10.69 8.65 -26.25
N VAL A 522 10.88 8.32 -24.98
CA VAL A 522 12.18 8.01 -24.38
C VAL A 522 12.04 6.66 -23.67
N ARG A 523 13.00 5.77 -23.90
CA ARG A 523 13.03 4.40 -23.37
C ARG A 523 14.40 4.09 -22.77
N LEU A 524 14.44 3.53 -21.57
CA LEU A 524 15.66 3.10 -20.88
C LEU A 524 15.78 1.58 -20.88
N PHE A 525 16.97 1.07 -21.22
CA PHE A 525 17.24 -0.36 -21.20
C PHE A 525 18.44 -0.72 -20.34
N ASP A 526 18.29 -1.71 -19.46
CA ASP A 526 19.40 -2.42 -18.82
C ASP A 526 19.61 -3.77 -19.49
N GLY A 527 20.64 -3.85 -20.34
CA GLY A 527 20.77 -4.96 -21.29
C GLY A 527 19.60 -4.98 -22.28
N ASP A 528 18.82 -6.06 -22.27
CA ASP A 528 17.60 -6.22 -23.09
C ASP A 528 16.31 -5.87 -22.32
N LEU A 529 16.41 -5.61 -21.00
CA LEU A 529 15.26 -5.27 -20.15
C LEU A 529 14.92 -3.79 -20.32
N LEU A 530 13.68 -3.48 -20.69
CA LEU A 530 13.13 -2.12 -20.66
C LEU A 530 12.78 -1.77 -19.20
N ILE A 531 13.50 -0.80 -18.63
CA ILE A 531 13.42 -0.44 -17.20
C ILE A 531 12.59 0.82 -16.93
N ASP A 532 12.47 1.72 -17.92
CA ASP A 532 11.55 2.87 -17.83
C ASP A 532 11.23 3.38 -19.24
N ASP A 533 10.05 3.96 -19.42
CA ASP A 533 9.68 4.62 -20.66
C ASP A 533 8.65 5.73 -20.47
N THR A 534 8.62 6.64 -21.43
CA THR A 534 7.58 7.67 -21.53
C THR A 534 7.37 8.05 -22.98
N THR A 535 6.14 8.44 -23.30
CA THR A 535 5.77 9.00 -24.59
C THR A 535 4.87 10.21 -24.37
N TRP A 536 4.89 11.16 -25.30
CA TRP A 536 4.03 12.33 -25.28
C TRP A 536 3.12 12.36 -26.51
N GLY A 537 1.99 13.06 -26.39
CA GLY A 537 0.97 13.11 -27.45
C GLY A 537 1.43 13.76 -28.76
N GLU A 538 0.50 13.95 -29.70
CA GLU A 538 0.80 14.55 -31.01
C GLU A 538 1.46 15.94 -30.87
N GLY A 539 2.74 16.06 -31.23
CA GLY A 539 3.52 17.30 -31.11
C GLY A 539 4.51 17.26 -29.94
N HIS A 540 5.02 18.42 -29.53
CA HIS A 540 5.92 18.54 -28.38
C HIS A 540 5.14 18.91 -27.11
N ALA A 541 5.71 18.62 -25.93
CA ALA A 541 5.21 19.20 -24.69
C ALA A 541 5.29 20.74 -24.75
N ALA A 542 4.37 21.43 -24.09
CA ALA A 542 4.32 22.90 -24.17
C ALA A 542 5.49 23.61 -23.45
N VAL A 543 6.11 22.92 -22.49
CA VAL A 543 7.28 23.34 -21.72
C VAL A 543 8.30 22.20 -21.74
N THR A 544 8.21 21.26 -20.81
CA THR A 544 8.89 19.96 -20.84
C THR A 544 7.89 18.88 -20.40
N TRP A 545 8.24 17.63 -20.62
CA TRP A 545 7.45 16.46 -20.23
C TRP A 545 8.12 15.77 -19.05
N GLY A 546 7.54 15.83 -17.87
CA GLY A 546 8.20 15.33 -16.65
C GLY A 546 7.25 14.70 -15.66
N ARG A 547 7.81 13.91 -14.75
CA ARG A 547 7.09 13.28 -13.64
C ARG A 547 6.52 14.34 -12.71
N CYS A 548 5.23 14.25 -12.43
CA CYS A 548 4.49 15.21 -11.62
C CYS A 548 3.58 14.53 -10.59
N PRO A 549 3.93 14.49 -9.28
CA PRO A 549 5.12 15.08 -8.63
C PRO A 549 6.47 14.57 -9.14
N ASP A 550 7.54 15.35 -8.90
CA ASP A 550 8.93 14.96 -9.21
C ASP A 550 9.26 13.55 -8.71
N VAL A 551 10.08 12.82 -9.48
CA VAL A 551 10.53 11.43 -9.22
C VAL A 551 9.44 10.35 -9.29
N THR A 552 8.28 10.56 -8.66
CA THR A 552 7.29 9.49 -8.42
C THR A 552 6.00 9.64 -9.20
N GLY A 553 5.70 10.82 -9.72
CA GLY A 553 4.43 11.10 -10.38
C GLY A 553 4.37 10.63 -11.82
N THR A 554 3.14 10.54 -12.32
CA THR A 554 2.87 10.32 -13.74
C THR A 554 3.42 11.48 -14.57
N PHE A 555 3.75 11.20 -15.83
CA PHE A 555 4.24 12.23 -16.72
C PHE A 555 3.16 13.25 -17.09
N ALA A 556 3.51 14.53 -16.96
CA ALA A 556 2.66 15.65 -17.36
C ALA A 556 3.52 16.78 -17.95
N VAL A 557 2.85 17.81 -18.48
CA VAL A 557 3.52 19.05 -18.85
C VAL A 557 3.92 19.80 -17.57
N THR A 558 5.22 20.06 -17.41
CA THR A 558 5.77 20.83 -16.29
C THR A 558 5.36 22.32 -16.37
N ALA A 559 5.49 23.03 -15.26
CA ALA A 559 5.24 24.48 -15.21
C ALA A 559 6.41 25.29 -15.82
N GLU A 560 7.64 24.83 -15.61
CA GLU A 560 8.87 25.38 -16.18
C GLU A 560 9.92 24.28 -16.35
N PRO A 561 10.93 24.43 -17.25
CA PRO A 561 11.99 23.45 -17.41
C PRO A 561 12.90 23.42 -16.18
N THR A 562 13.14 22.24 -15.62
CA THR A 562 13.83 22.05 -14.32
C THR A 562 15.14 21.28 -14.40
N LYS A 563 15.80 21.32 -15.56
CA LYS A 563 17.10 20.70 -15.85
C LYS A 563 18.12 20.71 -14.69
N GLY A 564 18.40 19.53 -14.17
CA GLY A 564 19.32 19.22 -13.07
C GLY A 564 18.75 19.47 -11.68
N ALA A 565 17.43 19.61 -11.55
CA ALA A 565 16.73 19.96 -10.32
C ALA A 565 15.32 19.31 -10.29
N ARG A 566 14.66 19.42 -9.14
CA ARG A 566 13.30 18.91 -8.91
C ARG A 566 12.29 19.51 -9.90
N ASN A 567 11.46 18.66 -10.51
CA ASN A 567 10.34 19.08 -11.35
C ASN A 567 9.37 20.01 -10.62
N ILE A 568 8.99 21.09 -11.31
CA ILE A 568 7.96 22.02 -10.86
C ILE A 568 6.72 21.80 -11.72
N CYS A 569 5.67 21.28 -11.10
CA CYS A 569 4.47 20.88 -11.79
C CYS A 569 3.37 21.92 -11.70
N ALA A 570 2.59 22.08 -12.78
CA ALA A 570 1.51 23.05 -12.82
C ALA A 570 0.46 22.72 -11.74
N GLY A 571 0.24 23.66 -10.82
CA GLY A 571 -0.72 23.50 -9.72
C GLY A 571 -0.19 22.80 -8.48
N GLN A 572 1.07 22.30 -8.49
CA GLN A 572 1.73 21.88 -7.26
C GLN A 572 2.22 23.08 -6.48
N ILE A 573 2.17 22.94 -5.16
CA ILE A 573 2.69 23.92 -4.22
C ILE A 573 4.21 23.75 -4.16
N GLU A 574 4.93 24.86 -4.31
CA GLU A 574 6.39 24.87 -4.15
C GLU A 574 6.74 24.60 -2.70
N VAL A 575 7.56 23.55 -2.45
CA VAL A 575 8.00 23.15 -1.11
C VAL A 575 9.51 23.30 -1.02
N ALA A 576 9.99 24.05 -0.03
CA ALA A 576 11.40 24.26 0.25
C ALA A 576 11.91 23.28 1.33
N PRO A 577 13.23 23.02 1.43
CA PRO A 577 13.78 22.26 2.56
C PRO A 577 13.51 22.94 3.90
N TRP A 578 13.35 22.15 4.97
CA TRP A 578 13.20 22.64 6.34
C TRP A 578 14.22 23.75 6.66
N PRO A 579 13.80 24.91 7.20
CA PRO A 579 14.68 26.07 7.37
C PRO A 579 15.69 25.93 8.52
N GLY A 580 15.61 24.87 9.33
CA GLY A 580 16.56 24.56 10.41
C GLY A 580 17.46 23.38 10.13
N SER A 581 17.99 22.74 11.18
CA SER A 581 18.80 21.53 11.03
C SER A 581 17.99 20.38 10.42
N ALA A 582 18.65 19.57 9.58
CA ALA A 582 18.09 18.30 9.12
C ALA A 582 18.04 17.25 10.25
N ASP A 583 18.87 17.40 11.29
CA ASP A 583 18.97 16.44 12.39
C ASP A 583 17.82 16.63 13.40
N VAL A 584 17.18 15.52 13.78
CA VAL A 584 16.13 15.47 14.81
C VAL A 584 16.53 14.48 15.90
N ARG A 585 16.17 14.80 17.16
CA ARG A 585 16.48 13.98 18.33
C ARG A 585 15.21 13.67 19.12
N VAL A 586 15.02 12.39 19.45
CA VAL A 586 14.00 11.92 20.38
C VAL A 586 14.34 12.34 21.81
N LEU A 587 13.34 12.79 22.57
CA LEU A 587 13.48 13.26 23.96
C LEU A 587 13.01 12.23 25.00
N ASP A 588 12.08 11.33 24.64
CA ASP A 588 11.35 10.45 25.53
C ASP A 588 11.55 8.96 25.17
N THR A 589 12.80 8.48 25.27
CA THR A 589 13.15 7.07 24.96
C THR A 589 12.55 6.01 25.90
N THR A 590 11.79 6.44 26.90
CA THR A 590 11.01 5.56 27.79
C THR A 590 9.60 6.12 27.87
N PRO A 591 8.57 5.27 28.08
CA PRO A 591 7.20 5.76 28.10
C PRO A 591 7.00 6.87 29.12
N THR A 592 6.84 8.09 28.61
CA THR A 592 6.76 9.34 29.40
C THR A 592 5.38 9.97 29.25
N PHE A 593 4.77 9.79 28.08
CA PHE A 593 3.44 10.26 27.74
C PHE A 593 2.51 9.07 27.48
N LEU A 594 1.25 9.37 27.18
CA LEU A 594 0.28 8.38 26.72
C LEU A 594 0.45 8.15 25.21
N GLU A 595 -0.14 7.06 24.70
CA GLU A 595 -0.02 6.70 23.28
C GLU A 595 -0.66 7.74 22.36
N ASP A 596 -1.73 8.41 22.80
CA ASP A 596 -2.56 9.25 21.93
C ASP A 596 -2.14 10.74 21.98
N SER A 597 -0.86 11.00 21.73
CA SER A 597 -0.19 12.30 21.89
C SER A 597 -0.47 13.27 20.74
N SER A 598 -1.00 14.46 21.05
CA SER A 598 -1.46 15.42 20.03
C SER A 598 -0.76 16.80 20.16
N GLY A 599 -1.47 17.90 20.43
CA GLY A 599 -0.96 19.27 20.36
C GLY A 599 0.19 19.67 21.31
N LEU A 600 0.95 20.69 20.89
CA LEU A 600 1.98 21.38 21.70
C LEU A 600 1.80 22.91 21.66
N ASP A 601 2.27 23.61 22.70
CA ASP A 601 2.46 25.07 22.69
C ASP A 601 3.57 25.49 23.67
N VAL A 602 4.22 26.62 23.46
CA VAL A 602 5.26 27.15 24.36
C VAL A 602 4.84 28.47 24.99
N GLN A 603 4.79 28.46 26.32
CA GLN A 603 4.55 29.64 27.12
C GLN A 603 5.85 30.23 27.65
N GLU A 604 6.13 31.51 27.34
CA GLU A 604 7.21 32.27 27.98
C GLU A 604 6.69 33.08 29.18
N THR A 605 7.37 32.97 30.32
CA THR A 605 7.06 33.72 31.54
C THR A 605 8.34 34.34 32.14
N ALA A 606 8.18 35.10 33.22
CA ALA A 606 9.33 35.62 33.97
C ALA A 606 10.18 34.52 34.64
N ASP A 607 9.62 33.32 34.86
CA ASP A 607 10.29 32.20 35.52
C ASP A 607 11.00 31.25 34.53
N GLY A 608 10.74 31.42 33.23
CA GLY A 608 11.29 30.58 32.17
C GLY A 608 10.29 30.30 31.04
N ALA A 609 10.69 29.43 30.12
CA ALA A 609 9.85 28.91 29.05
C ALA A 609 9.31 27.53 29.44
N PHE A 610 8.05 27.27 29.09
CA PHE A 610 7.35 26.04 29.42
C PHE A 610 6.68 25.46 28.18
N LEU A 611 6.98 24.20 27.88
CA LEU A 611 6.29 23.43 26.86
C LEU A 611 5.02 22.81 27.47
N TRP A 612 3.91 23.03 26.81
CA TRP A 612 2.62 22.39 27.10
C TRP A 612 2.37 21.31 26.06
N ALA A 613 1.82 20.19 26.50
CA ALA A 613 1.49 19.06 25.66
C ALA A 613 0.11 18.53 26.02
N VAL A 614 -0.61 17.98 25.05
CA VAL A 614 -1.91 17.35 25.24
C VAL A 614 -1.97 15.96 24.59
N ASP A 615 -2.79 15.09 25.17
CA ASP A 615 -3.17 13.76 24.67
C ASP A 615 -4.68 13.75 24.44
N ASN A 616 -5.12 13.23 23.29
CA ASN A 616 -6.52 13.26 22.88
C ASN A 616 -7.33 12.14 23.56
N GLY A 617 -6.74 10.95 23.72
CA GLY A 617 -7.40 9.75 24.24
C GLY A 617 -7.99 9.92 25.65
N GLU A 618 -7.25 10.53 26.58
CA GLU A 618 -7.74 10.82 27.92
C GLU A 618 -8.09 12.29 28.16
N GLY A 619 -7.76 13.19 27.23
CA GLY A 619 -7.85 14.63 27.42
C GLY A 619 -6.80 15.15 28.40
N ARG A 620 -5.60 14.58 28.41
CA ARG A 620 -4.58 14.81 29.45
C ARG A 620 -3.56 15.84 29.00
N ILE A 621 -3.23 16.80 29.87
CA ILE A 621 -2.27 17.85 29.60
C ILE A 621 -1.06 17.80 30.54
N TRP A 622 0.12 18.11 30.00
CA TRP A 622 1.38 18.21 30.73
C TRP A 622 1.99 19.60 30.62
N LYS A 623 2.83 19.93 31.60
CA LYS A 623 3.63 21.15 31.62
C LYS A 623 5.08 20.80 31.93
N LEU A 624 5.99 21.15 31.02
CA LEU A 624 7.41 20.86 31.10
C LEU A 624 8.21 22.16 31.08
N ALA A 625 9.29 22.24 31.85
CA ALA A 625 10.29 23.29 31.68
C ALA A 625 11.07 23.03 30.39
N ALA A 626 11.16 24.04 29.52
CA ALA A 626 11.86 23.94 28.24
C ALA A 626 13.23 24.64 28.30
N HIS A 627 14.24 24.04 27.67
CA HIS A 627 15.62 24.52 27.70
C HIS A 627 16.17 24.82 26.31
N ALA A 628 17.24 25.64 26.27
CA ALA A 628 17.82 26.14 25.02
C ALA A 628 18.52 25.07 24.17
N ASP A 629 18.85 23.92 24.74
CA ASP A 629 19.38 22.75 24.02
C ASP A 629 18.26 21.82 23.48
N GLY A 630 17.00 22.25 23.60
CA GLY A 630 15.80 21.51 23.20
C GLY A 630 15.37 20.45 24.21
N SER A 631 16.11 20.24 25.32
CA SER A 631 15.65 19.34 26.37
C SER A 631 14.45 19.91 27.14
N VAL A 632 13.67 19.01 27.73
CA VAL A 632 12.53 19.33 28.57
C VAL A 632 12.62 18.59 29.90
N GLU A 633 12.10 19.18 30.97
CA GLU A 633 12.05 18.59 32.31
C GLU A 633 10.63 18.69 32.88
N MET A 634 10.09 17.59 33.41
CA MET A 634 8.79 17.61 34.08
C MET A 634 8.82 18.53 35.30
N ILE A 635 7.78 19.35 35.44
CA ILE A 635 7.64 20.23 36.60
C ILE A 635 7.06 19.44 37.78
N ASP A 636 7.59 19.68 38.97
CA ASP A 636 7.07 19.13 40.22
C ASP A 636 5.52 19.26 40.29
N GLY A 637 4.82 18.14 40.41
CA GLY A 637 3.36 18.07 40.47
C GLY A 637 2.63 17.95 39.12
N TRP A 638 3.36 17.80 38.01
CA TRP A 638 2.85 17.54 36.66
C TRP A 638 3.28 16.19 36.09
N GLU A 639 3.93 15.34 36.88
CA GLU A 639 4.51 14.07 36.41
C GLU A 639 3.46 13.12 35.82
N GLU A 640 2.24 13.14 36.33
CA GLU A 640 1.11 12.33 35.84
C GLU A 640 0.20 13.09 34.87
N GLY A 641 0.55 14.33 34.53
CA GLY A 641 -0.33 15.25 33.81
C GLY A 641 -1.62 15.56 34.56
N LYS A 642 -2.51 16.31 33.92
CA LYS A 642 -3.83 16.67 34.44
C LYS A 642 -4.90 16.47 33.39
N ARG A 643 -6.05 15.94 33.77
CA ARG A 643 -7.11 15.56 32.84
C ARG A 643 -8.13 16.68 32.67
N VAL A 644 -8.37 17.13 31.46
CA VAL A 644 -9.41 18.10 31.12
C VAL A 644 -10.77 17.42 31.08
N ARG A 645 -11.83 18.12 31.54
CA ARG A 645 -13.21 17.64 31.43
C ARG A 645 -14.16 18.76 31.02
N PHE A 646 -15.24 18.40 30.33
CA PHE A 646 -16.32 19.33 30.07
C PHE A 646 -17.00 19.83 31.36
N GLN A 647 -17.63 21.00 31.29
CA GLN A 647 -18.47 21.59 32.33
C GLN A 647 -19.62 20.67 32.73
N LYS A 648 -20.22 19.98 31.75
CA LYS A 648 -21.31 19.01 31.99
C LYS A 648 -20.85 17.85 32.88
N ASP A 649 -19.57 17.51 32.84
CA ASP A 649 -18.98 16.39 33.56
C ASP A 649 -18.49 16.79 34.95
N ALA A 650 -18.69 18.04 35.40
CA ALA A 650 -18.22 18.53 36.70
C ALA A 650 -18.58 17.61 37.90
N ALA A 651 -19.73 16.94 37.84
CA ALA A 651 -20.21 16.02 38.87
C ALA A 651 -19.90 14.53 38.62
N ASP A 652 -19.31 14.19 37.48
CA ASP A 652 -18.96 12.83 37.07
C ASP A 652 -17.48 12.74 36.70
N ALA A 653 -16.65 12.34 37.67
CA ALA A 653 -15.22 12.16 37.43
C ALA A 653 -14.90 10.93 36.57
N GLY A 654 -15.88 10.06 36.30
CA GLY A 654 -15.71 8.87 35.46
C GLY A 654 -16.09 9.09 33.99
N ALA A 655 -16.57 10.28 33.62
CA ALA A 655 -16.85 10.61 32.21
C ALA A 655 -15.57 10.47 31.37
N ALA A 656 -15.72 10.10 30.10
CA ALA A 656 -14.59 9.90 29.19
C ALA A 656 -13.93 11.24 28.77
N GLY A 657 -14.66 12.35 28.87
CA GLY A 657 -14.11 13.69 28.68
C GLY A 657 -14.01 14.10 27.21
N PRO A 658 -13.35 15.23 26.92
CA PRO A 658 -13.10 15.67 25.56
C PRO A 658 -12.10 14.76 24.86
N ASP A 659 -12.25 14.64 23.54
CA ASP A 659 -11.19 14.18 22.64
C ASP A 659 -10.39 15.40 22.22
N THR A 660 -9.20 15.60 22.78
CA THR A 660 -8.49 16.88 22.67
C THR A 660 -7.31 16.84 21.74
N GLU A 661 -7.40 17.58 20.64
CA GLU A 661 -6.36 17.57 19.62
C GLU A 661 -5.33 18.70 19.87
N GLY A 662 -5.76 19.96 19.88
CA GLY A 662 -4.87 21.10 20.09
C GLY A 662 -4.76 21.61 21.53
N ILE A 663 -3.65 22.25 21.89
CA ILE A 663 -3.46 23.00 23.15
C ILE A 663 -2.84 24.37 22.88
N THR A 664 -3.27 25.40 23.61
CA THR A 664 -2.59 26.72 23.60
C THR A 664 -2.74 27.47 24.93
N VAL A 665 -1.90 28.47 25.16
CA VAL A 665 -1.90 29.29 26.38
C VAL A 665 -2.01 30.78 26.05
N ASP A 666 -2.98 31.46 26.67
CA ASP A 666 -3.17 32.90 26.48
C ASP A 666 -2.14 33.75 27.24
N GLY A 667 -2.12 35.06 26.94
CA GLY A 667 -1.22 36.03 27.60
C GLY A 667 -1.44 36.19 29.12
N ALA A 668 -2.58 35.72 29.65
CA ALA A 668 -2.85 35.69 31.08
C ALA A 668 -2.45 34.36 31.73
N GLY A 669 -2.03 33.38 30.94
CA GLY A 669 -1.61 32.05 31.37
C GLY A 669 -2.75 31.04 31.54
N ALA A 670 -3.94 31.32 31.01
CA ALA A 670 -5.00 30.32 30.95
C ALA A 670 -4.74 29.35 29.79
N VAL A 671 -5.03 28.07 30.03
CA VAL A 671 -4.81 27.00 29.07
C VAL A 671 -6.12 26.71 28.34
N TYR A 672 -6.02 26.49 27.04
CA TYR A 672 -7.12 26.16 26.16
C TYR A 672 -6.81 24.87 25.43
N VAL A 673 -7.80 23.99 25.31
CA VAL A 673 -7.70 22.79 24.47
C VAL A 673 -8.82 22.80 23.43
N ALA A 674 -8.48 22.42 22.21
CA ALA A 674 -9.44 22.13 21.15
C ALA A 674 -9.93 20.70 21.32
N SER A 675 -11.21 20.47 21.06
CA SER A 675 -11.79 19.15 21.06
C SER A 675 -12.74 19.01 19.89
N GLU A 676 -12.58 17.96 19.09
CA GLU A 676 -13.47 17.72 17.96
C GLU A 676 -14.70 16.88 18.31
N ARG A 677 -14.69 16.18 19.45
CA ARG A 677 -15.83 15.39 19.96
C ARG A 677 -15.76 15.11 21.46
N ASP A 678 -16.85 14.56 22.00
CA ASP A 678 -16.87 13.96 23.34
C ASP A 678 -16.53 12.47 23.24
N ASN A 679 -15.52 12.02 23.99
CA ASN A 679 -15.11 10.62 24.06
C ASN A 679 -16.22 9.69 24.61
N SER A 680 -17.27 10.26 25.22
CA SER A 680 -18.47 9.55 25.67
C SER A 680 -19.52 9.34 24.56
N ASP A 681 -19.38 10.02 23.41
CA ASP A 681 -20.26 9.93 22.23
C ASP A 681 -19.46 10.11 20.92
N LYS A 682 -18.55 9.16 20.66
CA LYS A 682 -17.57 9.26 19.57
C LYS A 682 -18.16 9.36 18.14
N GLY A 683 -19.47 9.10 17.98
CA GLY A 683 -20.15 9.15 16.68
C GLY A 683 -20.65 10.54 16.28
N VAL A 684 -20.36 11.58 17.07
CA VAL A 684 -20.90 12.93 16.88
C VAL A 684 -19.77 13.96 16.84
N ASN A 685 -19.63 14.64 15.70
CA ASN A 685 -18.77 15.82 15.60
C ASN A 685 -19.27 16.92 16.56
N GLN A 686 -18.38 17.41 17.41
CA GLN A 686 -18.63 18.42 18.41
C GLN A 686 -17.38 19.27 18.66
N ASN A 687 -17.15 20.25 17.77
CA ASN A 687 -16.01 21.16 17.82
C ASN A 687 -16.14 22.18 18.96
N ILE A 688 -15.45 21.96 20.08
CA ILE A 688 -15.49 22.80 21.27
C ILE A 688 -14.09 23.24 21.68
N LEU A 689 -13.94 24.53 22.00
CA LEU A 689 -12.77 25.02 22.73
C LEU A 689 -13.07 25.09 24.22
N LEU A 690 -12.20 24.49 25.04
CA LEU A 690 -12.34 24.45 26.50
C LEU A 690 -11.24 25.29 27.15
N LYS A 691 -11.61 26.28 27.98
CA LYS A 691 -10.66 27.02 28.84
C LYS A 691 -10.57 26.36 30.20
N VAL A 692 -9.37 26.02 30.64
CA VAL A 692 -9.09 25.48 31.98
C VAL A 692 -8.13 26.36 32.77
N ASP A 693 -8.24 26.29 34.09
CA ASP A 693 -7.26 26.87 35.01
C ASP A 693 -6.28 25.78 35.43
N PRO A 694 -5.01 25.84 34.98
CA PRO A 694 -4.04 24.79 35.25
C PRO A 694 -3.71 24.65 36.74
N ASP A 695 -4.03 25.64 37.58
CA ASP A 695 -3.75 25.64 39.02
C ASP A 695 -4.95 25.21 39.88
N ALA A 696 -6.12 24.93 39.27
CA ALA A 696 -7.36 24.68 40.01
C ALA A 696 -7.39 23.37 40.80
N ALA A 697 -6.70 22.31 40.33
CA ALA A 697 -6.65 21.00 40.98
C ALA A 697 -5.38 20.21 40.62
N ALA A 698 -5.10 19.17 41.41
CA ALA A 698 -3.93 18.28 41.23
C ALA A 698 -4.19 17.10 40.27
N GLY A 699 -5.35 17.03 39.62
CA GLY A 699 -5.73 15.92 38.73
C GLY A 699 -6.68 16.38 37.64
N ASP A 700 -7.98 16.50 37.97
CA ASP A 700 -8.99 16.88 36.97
C ASP A 700 -9.19 18.39 36.89
N LEU A 701 -9.13 18.92 35.67
CA LEU A 701 -9.38 20.31 35.32
C LEU A 701 -10.72 20.41 34.58
N VAL A 702 -11.77 20.77 35.33
CA VAL A 702 -13.08 21.05 34.72
C VAL A 702 -13.01 22.40 34.00
N ALA A 703 -13.47 22.44 32.75
CA ALA A 703 -13.54 23.64 31.95
C ALA A 703 -14.24 24.78 32.70
N GLN A 704 -13.61 25.95 32.74
CA GLN A 704 -14.18 27.17 33.30
C GLN A 704 -15.16 27.82 32.33
N GLN A 705 -14.90 27.67 31.03
CA GLN A 705 -15.71 28.20 29.94
C GLN A 705 -15.52 27.31 28.70
N GLU A 706 -16.58 27.19 27.92
CA GLU A 706 -16.62 26.43 26.66
C GLU A 706 -17.17 27.32 25.53
N TRP A 707 -16.70 27.09 24.32
CA TRP A 707 -17.21 27.69 23.09
C TRP A 707 -17.46 26.60 22.05
N ASP A 708 -18.72 26.43 21.66
CA ASP A 708 -19.12 25.50 20.60
C ASP A 708 -18.98 26.20 19.23
N LEU A 709 -18.02 25.72 18.44
CA LEU A 709 -17.69 26.23 17.12
C LEU A 709 -18.28 25.39 16.00
N THR A 710 -18.93 24.26 16.32
CA THR A 710 -19.41 23.25 15.35
C THR A 710 -20.23 23.85 14.21
N SER A 711 -21.15 24.77 14.52
CA SER A 711 -22.02 25.38 13.50
C SER A 711 -21.37 26.51 12.68
N GLN A 712 -20.17 26.93 13.07
CA GLN A 712 -19.39 27.99 12.41
C GLN A 712 -18.28 27.43 11.53
N LEU A 713 -17.97 26.15 11.67
CA LEU A 713 -17.00 25.40 10.86
C LEU A 713 -17.73 24.57 9.79
N PRO A 714 -17.02 24.09 8.75
CA PRO A 714 -17.58 23.14 7.79
C PRO A 714 -18.11 21.88 8.48
N ALA A 715 -19.13 21.26 7.88
CA ALA A 715 -19.67 20.00 8.37
C ALA A 715 -18.78 18.85 7.90
N VAL A 716 -18.23 18.12 8.85
CA VAL A 716 -17.21 17.07 8.66
C VAL A 716 -17.61 15.80 9.43
N GLY A 717 -16.84 14.72 9.27
CA GLY A 717 -16.98 13.50 10.05
C GLY A 717 -16.77 13.72 11.56
N ALA A 718 -17.06 12.72 12.38
CA ALA A 718 -16.89 12.83 13.84
C ALA A 718 -15.42 12.83 14.30
N ASN A 719 -14.51 12.38 13.45
CA ASN A 719 -13.06 12.29 13.65
C ASN A 719 -12.32 12.97 12.50
N LEU A 720 -12.78 14.17 12.13
CA LEU A 720 -12.27 14.95 11.00
C LEU A 720 -12.44 16.46 11.29
N GLY A 721 -12.51 16.81 12.57
CA GLY A 721 -12.94 18.09 13.11
C GLY A 721 -11.77 19.03 13.40
N MET A 722 -11.85 19.71 14.53
CA MET A 722 -10.81 20.62 14.99
C MET A 722 -9.59 19.87 15.53
N GLU A 723 -8.47 19.98 14.82
CA GLU A 723 -7.22 19.30 15.20
C GLU A 723 -6.24 20.18 15.97
N ALA A 724 -6.28 21.49 15.76
CA ALA A 724 -5.32 22.38 16.39
C ALA A 724 -5.98 23.64 16.94
N VAL A 725 -5.34 24.23 17.94
CA VAL A 725 -5.63 25.60 18.38
C VAL A 725 -4.36 26.35 18.70
N GLN A 726 -4.30 27.62 18.28
CA GLN A 726 -3.24 28.57 18.66
C GLN A 726 -3.84 29.91 19.05
N TRP A 727 -3.51 30.41 20.24
CA TRP A 727 -3.82 31.78 20.63
C TRP A 727 -2.75 32.75 20.11
N VAL A 728 -3.16 33.87 19.52
CA VAL A 728 -2.25 34.89 19.01
C VAL A 728 -2.65 36.28 19.53
N PRO A 729 -1.72 37.04 20.15
CA PRO A 729 -2.07 38.32 20.76
C PRO A 729 -2.48 39.37 19.71
N ASP A 730 -3.37 40.28 20.09
CA ASP A 730 -3.79 41.41 19.27
C ASP A 730 -2.62 42.26 18.77
N THR A 731 -1.55 42.36 19.58
CA THR A 731 -0.33 43.08 19.21
C THR A 731 0.41 42.46 18.03
N ALA A 732 0.21 41.17 17.78
CA ALA A 732 0.71 40.46 16.61
C ALA A 732 -0.27 40.50 15.42
N LEU A 733 -1.58 40.66 15.65
CA LEU A 733 -2.62 40.55 14.62
C LEU A 733 -3.09 41.89 14.05
N ALA A 734 -3.14 42.95 14.86
CA ALA A 734 -3.72 44.23 14.49
C ALA A 734 -3.04 44.81 13.23
N GLY A 735 -3.83 45.04 12.18
CA GLY A 735 -3.34 45.51 10.88
C GLY A 735 -2.62 44.47 10.02
N LYS A 736 -2.50 43.21 10.48
CA LYS A 736 -1.81 42.11 9.78
C LYS A 736 -2.71 40.91 9.47
N LEU A 737 -3.67 40.57 10.31
CA LEU A 737 -4.70 39.61 9.93
C LEU A 737 -5.71 40.30 9.00
N PHE A 738 -6.25 39.59 8.01
CA PHE A 738 -7.38 40.09 7.22
C PHE A 738 -8.68 39.68 7.88
N ASP A 739 -9.64 40.59 7.98
CA ASP A 739 -10.95 40.34 8.57
C ASP A 739 -11.98 40.19 7.45
N ASP A 740 -12.51 38.98 7.30
CA ASP A 740 -13.45 38.61 6.24
C ASP A 740 -14.82 39.27 6.41
N ASN A 741 -15.20 39.62 7.64
CA ASN A 741 -16.46 40.30 7.93
C ASN A 741 -16.43 41.76 7.47
N THR A 742 -15.27 42.41 7.56
CA THR A 742 -15.11 43.84 7.23
C THR A 742 -14.49 44.09 5.86
N GLY A 743 -13.78 43.10 5.30
CA GLY A 743 -13.00 43.23 4.08
C GLY A 743 -11.77 44.14 4.23
N ALA A 744 -11.24 44.26 5.44
CA ALA A 744 -10.13 45.12 5.80
C ALA A 744 -9.16 44.40 6.76
N ALA A 745 -8.02 45.02 7.08
CA ALA A 745 -7.13 44.47 8.09
C ALA A 745 -7.81 44.52 9.47
N TYR A 746 -7.62 43.45 10.24
CA TYR A 746 -8.18 43.24 11.57
C TYR A 746 -7.87 44.41 12.52
N ASP A 747 -8.91 44.91 13.18
CA ASP A 747 -8.85 45.91 14.24
C ASP A 747 -9.50 45.33 15.52
N PRO A 748 -8.74 45.10 16.60
CA PRO A 748 -9.27 44.55 17.85
C PRO A 748 -10.46 45.34 18.41
N ALA A 749 -10.54 46.65 18.14
CA ALA A 749 -11.65 47.48 18.59
C ALA A 749 -13.01 47.09 17.97
N GLY A 750 -13.00 46.32 16.88
CA GLY A 750 -14.19 45.78 16.22
C GLY A 750 -14.86 44.62 16.98
N TYR A 751 -14.13 43.94 17.86
CA TYR A 751 -14.58 42.74 18.57
C TYR A 751 -14.62 42.99 20.08
N ALA A 752 -15.65 43.67 20.58
CA ALA A 752 -15.68 44.01 22.00
C ALA A 752 -15.86 42.76 22.89
N GLY A 753 -14.98 42.57 23.88
CA GLY A 753 -15.12 41.50 24.88
C GLY A 753 -14.41 40.18 24.52
N HIS A 754 -13.61 40.15 23.46
CA HIS A 754 -12.90 38.96 23.02
C HIS A 754 -11.58 38.66 23.75
N GLY A 755 -11.12 39.56 24.63
CA GLY A 755 -9.82 39.48 25.27
C GLY A 755 -8.78 40.38 24.62
N ASP A 756 -7.52 39.92 24.59
CA ASP A 756 -6.34 40.60 24.04
C ASP A 756 -5.66 39.78 22.92
N GLY A 757 -6.40 38.87 22.28
CA GLY A 757 -5.95 38.06 21.16
C GLY A 757 -7.05 37.17 20.59
N LEU A 758 -6.77 36.55 19.44
CA LEU A 758 -7.67 35.62 18.76
C LEU A 758 -7.20 34.16 18.89
N PHE A 759 -8.13 33.23 18.71
CA PHE A 759 -7.87 31.79 18.71
C PHE A 759 -7.99 31.26 17.29
N PHE A 760 -6.88 30.80 16.73
CA PHE A 760 -6.83 30.13 15.44
C PHE A 760 -7.07 28.66 15.66
N VAL A 761 -8.00 28.06 14.92
CA VAL A 761 -8.27 26.62 14.95
C VAL A 761 -8.10 26.03 13.56
N ALA A 762 -7.49 24.86 13.46
CA ALA A 762 -7.38 24.12 12.20
C ALA A 762 -8.47 23.05 12.12
N VAL A 763 -8.94 22.74 10.91
CA VAL A 763 -9.86 21.62 10.66
C VAL A 763 -9.17 20.58 9.78
N GLU A 764 -9.20 19.31 10.20
CA GLU A 764 -8.52 18.20 9.53
C GLU A 764 -8.96 18.04 8.08
N ASP A 765 -10.26 17.83 7.86
CA ASP A 765 -10.89 17.41 6.60
C ASP A 765 -10.55 18.33 5.42
N ASN A 766 -10.27 19.60 5.70
CA ASN A 766 -10.01 20.59 4.66
C ASN A 766 -8.68 21.34 4.80
N GLY A 767 -7.93 21.12 5.88
CA GLY A 767 -6.67 21.80 6.15
C GLY A 767 -6.77 23.33 6.30
N HIS A 768 -7.96 23.90 6.50
CA HIS A 768 -8.13 25.35 6.68
C HIS A 768 -7.91 25.78 8.12
N VAL A 769 -7.51 27.04 8.30
CA VAL A 769 -7.33 27.68 9.60
C VAL A 769 -8.34 28.81 9.78
N TYR A 770 -9.03 28.83 10.91
CA TYR A 770 -10.11 29.76 11.24
C TYR A 770 -9.78 30.57 12.48
N ALA A 771 -9.75 31.90 12.37
CA ALA A 771 -9.49 32.78 13.50
C ALA A 771 -10.79 33.21 14.18
N PHE A 772 -10.92 32.95 15.48
CA PHE A 772 -12.10 33.30 16.28
C PHE A 772 -11.79 34.33 17.37
N ALA A 773 -12.71 35.28 17.52
CA ALA A 773 -12.82 36.15 18.68
C ALA A 773 -13.79 35.51 19.69
N LEU A 774 -13.31 35.13 20.87
CA LEU A 774 -14.09 34.40 21.88
C LEU A 774 -14.61 35.33 22.98
N GLU A 775 -15.92 35.44 23.15
CA GLU A 775 -16.53 36.27 24.18
C GLU A 775 -16.69 35.52 25.51
N GLU A 776 -16.58 36.22 26.65
CA GLU A 776 -16.79 35.66 28.01
C GLU A 776 -18.17 35.00 28.23
N ASN A 777 -19.16 35.27 27.37
CA ASN A 777 -20.51 34.70 27.46
C ASN A 777 -20.64 33.32 26.79
N GLY A 778 -19.55 32.75 26.25
CA GLY A 778 -19.55 31.47 25.53
C GLY A 778 -19.92 31.57 24.05
N THR A 779 -20.04 32.78 23.50
CA THR A 779 -20.20 32.99 22.05
C THR A 779 -18.86 33.28 21.40
N ALA A 780 -18.75 32.97 20.11
CA ALA A 780 -17.57 33.20 19.31
C ALA A 780 -17.96 33.90 18.00
N ALA A 781 -17.05 34.71 17.46
CA ALA A 781 -17.18 35.31 16.14
C ALA A 781 -16.01 34.87 15.26
N LEU A 782 -16.32 34.21 14.14
CA LEU A 782 -15.34 33.92 13.08
C LEU A 782 -14.86 35.23 12.47
N VAL A 783 -13.56 35.51 12.53
CA VAL A 783 -12.91 36.73 12.04
C VAL A 783 -12.30 36.53 10.67
N SER A 784 -11.61 35.41 10.47
CA SER A 784 -10.87 35.12 9.24
C SER A 784 -10.82 33.63 8.94
N GLU A 785 -10.81 33.28 7.66
CA GLU A 785 -10.50 31.96 7.14
C GLU A 785 -9.22 32.03 6.28
N ILE A 786 -8.28 31.12 6.52
CA ILE A 786 -7.01 31.03 5.82
C ILE A 786 -6.87 29.62 5.26
N ALA A 787 -6.55 29.52 3.97
CA ALA A 787 -6.18 28.26 3.33
C ALA A 787 -4.65 28.19 3.21
N PRO A 788 -3.96 27.38 4.04
CA PRO A 788 -2.51 27.19 3.95
C PRO A 788 -2.11 26.37 2.72
N GLY A 789 -3.03 25.63 2.10
CA GLY A 789 -2.74 24.74 0.97
C GLY A 789 -2.17 23.38 1.38
N LEU A 790 -2.33 22.97 2.64
CA LEU A 790 -2.06 21.60 3.08
C LEU A 790 -3.34 20.76 2.97
N ALA A 791 -3.20 19.43 2.83
CA ALA A 791 -4.34 18.52 2.74
C ALA A 791 -5.09 18.40 4.07
N GLY A 792 -4.31 18.37 5.17
CA GLY A 792 -4.77 18.49 6.55
C GLY A 792 -3.81 19.37 7.34
N VAL A 793 -4.26 19.85 8.50
CA VAL A 793 -3.43 20.63 9.45
C VAL A 793 -3.70 20.11 10.85
N MET A 794 -2.72 19.41 11.40
CA MET A 794 -2.80 18.70 12.67
C MET A 794 -2.23 19.55 13.81
N ALA A 795 -1.31 20.48 13.51
CA ALA A 795 -0.76 21.39 14.50
C ALA A 795 -0.68 22.86 14.04
N LEU A 796 -0.79 23.78 15.00
CA LEU A 796 -0.59 25.22 14.81
C LEU A 796 0.37 25.76 15.88
N ASP A 797 1.28 26.66 15.49
CA ASP A 797 2.11 27.41 16.44
C ASP A 797 2.38 28.83 15.96
N TYR A 798 2.28 29.82 16.84
CA TYR A 798 2.66 31.19 16.50
C TYR A 798 4.12 31.47 16.85
N ASP A 799 4.97 31.48 15.82
CA ASP A 799 6.39 31.79 15.96
C ASP A 799 6.57 33.30 16.18
N SER A 800 6.64 33.69 17.45
CA SER A 800 6.82 35.08 17.89
C SER A 800 8.14 35.72 17.43
N VAL A 801 9.14 34.92 17.06
CA VAL A 801 10.45 35.42 16.62
C VAL A 801 10.43 35.78 15.14
N ARG A 802 9.74 34.98 14.30
CA ARG A 802 9.53 35.26 12.88
C ARG A 802 8.30 36.14 12.61
N GLY A 803 7.33 36.13 13.52
CA GLY A 803 6.07 36.82 13.39
C GLY A 803 5.11 36.16 12.39
N VAL A 804 5.13 34.83 12.32
CA VAL A 804 4.37 33.99 11.38
C VAL A 804 3.58 32.93 12.14
N LEU A 805 2.51 32.42 11.53
CA LEU A 805 1.77 31.27 12.03
C LEU A 805 2.23 30.02 11.28
N TRP A 806 2.67 29.00 11.98
CA TRP A 806 2.93 27.69 11.41
C TRP A 806 1.65 26.87 11.37
N ALA A 807 1.43 26.18 10.26
CA ALA A 807 0.49 25.08 10.13
C ALA A 807 1.28 23.84 9.72
N VAL A 808 1.13 22.75 10.45
CA VAL A 808 1.90 21.51 10.24
C VAL A 808 0.93 20.36 10.02
N CYS A 809 1.28 19.52 9.06
CA CYS A 809 0.57 18.32 8.68
C CYS A 809 1.33 17.08 9.17
N ASP A 810 0.63 15.97 9.23
CA ASP A 810 1.12 14.65 9.59
C ASP A 810 1.72 13.90 8.37
N ASP A 811 1.93 12.59 8.51
CA ASP A 811 2.37 11.69 7.45
C ASP A 811 1.40 11.60 6.27
N GLY A 812 0.11 11.86 6.48
CA GLY A 812 -0.90 12.02 5.42
C GLY A 812 -0.53 13.07 4.38
N CYS A 813 0.34 14.04 4.71
CA CYS A 813 0.97 14.89 3.71
C CYS A 813 2.49 15.09 3.89
N GLN A 814 3.18 14.01 4.23
CA GLN A 814 4.64 13.92 4.30
C GLN A 814 5.28 14.81 5.38
N GLY A 815 4.57 15.09 6.47
CA GLY A 815 5.04 15.97 7.55
C GLY A 815 5.27 17.42 7.09
N ARG A 816 4.63 17.85 5.98
CA ARG A 816 4.86 19.18 5.40
C ARG A 816 4.29 20.26 6.30
N SER A 817 4.91 21.43 6.24
CA SER A 817 4.48 22.60 6.99
C SER A 817 4.29 23.80 6.09
N ALA A 818 3.46 24.74 6.53
CA ALA A 818 3.22 26.02 5.89
C ALA A 818 3.52 27.15 6.89
N GLU A 819 4.43 28.05 6.50
CA GLU A 819 4.69 29.30 7.21
C GLU A 819 3.76 30.39 6.65
N ILE A 820 2.81 30.84 7.46
CA ILE A 820 1.78 31.81 7.10
C ILE A 820 2.20 33.20 7.59
N THR A 821 2.57 34.07 6.66
CA THR A 821 2.86 35.48 6.89
C THR A 821 1.60 36.33 6.75
N LEU A 822 1.08 36.80 7.88
CA LEU A 822 -0.06 37.72 7.95
C LEU A 822 0.34 39.14 7.49
N ASN A 823 -0.31 39.63 6.42
CA ASN A 823 0.08 40.87 5.71
C ASN A 823 -1.04 41.92 5.55
N GLY A 824 -2.20 41.69 6.16
CA GLY A 824 -3.36 42.58 6.20
C GLY A 824 -4.27 42.46 4.97
N THR A 825 -4.07 41.43 4.14
CA THR A 825 -4.83 41.21 2.90
C THR A 825 -5.47 39.81 2.89
N ALA A 826 -6.49 39.62 2.05
CA ALA A 826 -7.18 38.34 1.88
C ALA A 826 -6.28 37.20 1.35
N GLN A 827 -5.02 37.50 1.01
CA GLN A 827 -4.02 36.55 0.53
C GLN A 827 -2.78 36.68 1.41
N PRO A 828 -2.70 35.96 2.54
CA PRO A 828 -1.49 35.93 3.34
C PRO A 828 -0.32 35.39 2.49
N GLY A 829 0.91 35.71 2.88
CA GLY A 829 2.06 35.02 2.31
C GLY A 829 2.08 33.60 2.86
N VAL A 830 2.27 32.60 2.03
CA VAL A 830 2.42 31.20 2.46
C VAL A 830 3.68 30.64 1.81
N ALA A 831 4.56 30.05 2.61
CA ALA A 831 5.72 29.32 2.14
C ALA A 831 5.67 27.91 2.73
N HIS A 832 5.86 26.89 1.91
CA HIS A 832 5.79 25.50 2.35
C HIS A 832 7.18 24.91 2.54
N PHE A 833 7.30 24.06 3.54
CA PHE A 833 8.54 23.40 3.89
C PHE A 833 8.34 21.90 4.07
N ASP A 834 9.29 21.12 3.56
CA ASP A 834 9.41 19.71 3.92
C ASP A 834 9.76 19.58 5.41
N ARG A 835 9.43 18.44 6.01
CA ARG A 835 9.93 18.09 7.34
C ARG A 835 11.47 18.05 7.36
N PRO A 836 12.13 18.18 8.53
CA PRO A 836 13.58 17.98 8.60
C PRO A 836 13.98 16.64 7.96
N ALA A 837 15.03 16.61 7.14
CA ALA A 837 15.36 15.42 6.35
C ALA A 837 15.71 14.18 7.21
N GLY A 838 16.15 14.37 8.45
CA GLY A 838 16.38 13.30 9.44
C GLY A 838 15.15 12.94 10.27
N MET A 839 13.98 13.53 10.00
CA MET A 839 12.73 13.22 10.67
C MET A 839 11.97 12.13 9.89
N PRO A 840 11.56 11.02 10.53
CA PRO A 840 10.74 10.02 9.88
C PRO A 840 9.37 10.60 9.50
N ASP A 841 8.73 10.03 8.48
CA ASP A 841 7.30 10.28 8.19
C ASP A 841 6.48 9.51 9.20
N ILE A 842 5.84 10.20 10.13
CA ILE A 842 5.01 9.63 11.19
C ILE A 842 3.88 10.60 11.50
N ASN A 843 2.83 10.10 12.18
CA ASN A 843 1.68 10.89 12.57
C ASN A 843 2.05 11.99 13.60
N ASN A 844 2.52 13.16 13.14
CA ASN A 844 2.90 14.28 14.00
C ASN A 844 1.73 15.25 14.13
N GLU A 845 1.12 15.26 15.31
CA GLU A 845 -0.03 16.08 15.63
C GLU A 845 0.29 17.26 16.57
N GLY A 846 1.49 17.27 17.15
CA GLY A 846 1.99 18.38 17.97
C GLY A 846 3.13 19.12 17.31
N PHE A 847 3.12 20.45 17.41
CA PHE A 847 4.22 21.30 16.96
C PHE A 847 4.34 22.55 17.83
N ALA A 848 5.55 22.91 18.25
CA ALA A 848 5.76 24.19 18.93
C ALA A 848 7.15 24.78 18.67
N THR A 849 7.22 26.11 18.53
CA THR A 849 8.49 26.82 18.32
C THR A 849 8.98 27.50 19.60
N ALA A 850 10.30 27.46 19.84
CA ALA A 850 10.85 28.11 21.02
C ALA A 850 10.77 29.65 20.95
N PRO A 851 10.65 30.35 22.09
CA PRO A 851 10.77 31.79 22.15
C PRO A 851 12.23 32.25 21.93
N ALA A 852 12.42 33.55 21.68
CA ALA A 852 13.74 34.14 21.46
C ALA A 852 14.70 33.92 22.64
N SER A 853 14.20 33.80 23.88
CA SER A 853 15.03 33.58 25.08
C SER A 853 15.76 32.25 25.12
N LEU A 854 15.33 31.26 24.31
CA LEU A 854 15.99 29.96 24.16
C LEU A 854 16.94 29.91 22.96
N SER A 855 17.20 31.04 22.29
CA SER A 855 18.14 31.06 21.16
C SER A 855 19.60 30.98 21.63
N VAL A 856 20.36 30.04 21.07
CA VAL A 856 21.80 29.86 21.30
C VAL A 856 22.50 29.74 19.95
N ASP A 857 23.61 30.48 19.78
CA ASP A 857 24.42 30.47 18.55
C ASP A 857 23.65 30.72 17.24
N GLY A 858 22.53 31.45 17.32
CA GLY A 858 21.71 31.79 16.15
C GLY A 858 20.70 30.72 15.77
N GLU A 859 20.52 29.69 16.59
CA GLU A 859 19.49 28.66 16.47
C GLU A 859 18.61 28.65 17.72
N ARG A 860 17.41 28.10 17.61
CA ARG A 860 16.53 27.82 18.75
C ARG A 860 15.82 26.49 18.57
N PRO A 861 15.38 25.85 19.67
CA PRO A 861 14.63 24.60 19.57
C PRO A 861 13.28 24.76 18.85
N VAL A 862 12.83 23.63 18.33
CA VAL A 862 11.47 23.37 17.87
C VAL A 862 11.12 21.96 18.30
N TRP A 863 9.85 21.69 18.59
CA TRP A 863 9.38 20.41 19.09
C TRP A 863 8.24 19.88 18.23
N TRP A 864 8.20 18.55 18.11
CA TRP A 864 7.11 17.80 17.50
C TRP A 864 6.63 16.70 18.44
N PHE A 865 5.34 16.40 18.40
CA PHE A 865 4.72 15.34 19.19
C PHE A 865 3.96 14.40 18.26
N ALA A 866 4.21 13.10 18.39
CA ALA A 866 3.67 12.09 17.50
C ALA A 866 2.66 11.20 18.21
N ASP A 867 1.52 11.01 17.56
CA ASP A 867 0.42 10.16 17.97
C ASP A 867 0.71 8.66 17.69
N GLY A 868 0.16 7.78 18.52
CA GLY A 868 0.36 6.32 18.47
C GLY A 868 1.64 5.83 19.15
N PHE A 869 2.37 6.69 19.88
CA PHE A 869 3.67 6.35 20.48
C PHE A 869 3.65 6.51 22.00
N ALA A 870 3.75 5.39 22.74
CA ALA A 870 3.96 5.46 24.20
C ALA A 870 5.34 6.05 24.56
N SER A 871 6.34 5.80 23.71
CA SER A 871 7.71 6.29 23.83
C SER A 871 8.21 6.75 22.48
N GLU A 872 9.16 7.67 22.48
CA GLU A 872 9.59 8.36 21.27
C GLU A 872 8.47 9.18 20.63
N ALA A 873 7.52 9.71 21.42
CA ALA A 873 6.49 10.62 20.94
C ALA A 873 7.06 12.04 20.76
N LEU A 874 7.94 12.50 21.65
CA LEU A 874 8.44 13.87 21.68
C LEU A 874 9.82 13.98 21.02
N ARG A 875 9.90 14.83 19.99
CA ARG A 875 11.12 15.09 19.23
C ARG A 875 11.51 16.56 19.30
N THR A 876 12.79 16.83 19.10
CA THR A 876 13.30 18.19 18.95
C THR A 876 14.28 18.33 17.80
N GLY A 877 14.24 19.49 17.16
CA GLY A 877 15.19 19.93 16.15
C GLY A 877 15.53 21.39 16.37
N THR A 878 15.98 22.09 15.33
CA THR A 878 16.28 23.53 15.43
C THR A 878 15.57 24.34 14.35
N LEU A 879 15.42 25.64 14.64
CA LEU A 879 15.01 26.69 13.73
C LEU A 879 15.98 27.88 13.87
N PRO A 880 16.19 28.68 12.81
CA PRO A 880 16.91 29.94 12.90
C PRO A 880 16.39 30.85 14.03
N GLY A 881 17.28 31.28 14.92
CA GLY A 881 17.04 32.16 16.05
C GLY A 881 16.73 33.62 15.64
N ALA A 882 16.56 34.50 16.65
CA ALA A 882 16.39 35.93 16.39
C ALA A 882 17.65 36.52 15.74
N ALA A 883 17.50 37.36 14.70
CA ALA A 883 18.63 37.95 13.99
C ALA A 883 19.45 38.93 14.87
N GLY A 884 20.50 38.40 15.52
CA GLY A 884 21.73 39.08 15.92
C GLY A 884 21.69 40.01 17.16
N GLU A 885 22.14 39.50 18.30
CA GLU A 885 23.19 40.13 19.12
C GLU A 885 24.01 39.01 19.77
N ASN A 886 25.29 38.93 19.45
CA ASN A 886 26.25 38.03 20.08
C ASN A 886 26.49 38.54 21.52
N PRO A 887 25.96 37.91 22.58
CA PRO A 887 26.25 38.33 23.93
C PRO A 887 27.63 37.78 24.26
N GLY A 888 28.62 38.66 24.32
CA GLY A 888 30.00 38.28 24.65
C GLY A 888 30.05 37.38 25.88
N GLY A 889 30.36 36.10 25.66
CA GLY A 889 30.53 35.12 26.73
C GLY A 889 31.76 35.46 27.58
N GLU A 890 31.52 35.88 28.82
CA GLU A 890 32.52 35.73 29.87
C GLU A 890 32.67 34.25 30.19
N ASN A 891 33.86 33.74 29.87
CA ASN A 891 34.34 32.39 30.15
C ASN A 891 34.46 32.14 31.67
N PRO A 892 33.82 31.12 32.28
CA PRO A 892 34.24 30.57 33.55
C PRO A 892 35.21 29.39 33.31
N GLY A 893 36.38 29.46 33.96
CA GLY A 893 37.53 28.57 33.77
C GLY A 893 37.24 27.06 33.81
N GLY A 894 38.00 26.27 33.05
CA GLY A 894 39.15 25.50 33.59
C GLY A 894 38.66 24.14 34.09
N GLU A 895 38.97 23.03 33.41
CA GLU A 895 40.21 22.28 33.63
C GLU A 895 40.54 21.38 32.42
N ASN A 896 41.83 21.26 32.16
CA ASN A 896 42.44 20.44 31.12
C ASN A 896 43.18 19.28 31.82
N PRO A 897 43.10 18.02 31.34
CA PRO A 897 44.11 17.02 31.67
C PRO A 897 44.97 16.67 30.43
N GLY A 898 46.19 17.21 30.45
CA GLY A 898 47.45 16.51 30.19
C GLY A 898 47.59 15.62 28.94
N GLY A 899 48.40 16.10 27.99
CA GLY A 899 48.85 15.33 26.83
C GLY A 899 50.14 14.52 27.03
N GLU A 900 50.57 13.85 25.96
CA GLU A 900 51.96 13.49 25.69
C GLU A 900 52.26 13.63 24.18
N ASN A 901 53.41 14.21 23.89
CA ASN A 901 54.03 14.42 22.57
C ASN A 901 55.40 13.71 22.64
N PRO A 902 55.99 13.16 21.57
CA PRO A 902 56.95 13.98 20.79
C PRO A 902 57.24 13.52 19.33
N GLY A 903 57.76 14.43 18.49
CA GLY A 903 58.74 14.03 17.45
C GLY A 903 58.85 14.86 16.15
N GLU A 904 59.72 15.88 16.18
CA GLU A 904 60.67 16.36 15.13
C GLU A 904 60.25 16.67 13.66
N ALA A 905 60.63 17.90 13.25
CA ALA A 905 60.68 18.48 11.89
C ALA A 905 61.92 17.94 11.08
N PRO A 906 62.28 18.33 9.81
CA PRO A 906 62.12 19.68 9.20
C PRO A 906 62.00 19.81 7.65
N GLY A 907 61.64 21.02 7.19
CA GLY A 907 62.38 21.69 6.09
C GLY A 907 61.61 22.12 4.82
N GLY A 908 61.73 23.41 4.46
CA GLY A 908 61.56 23.89 3.08
C GLY A 908 60.99 25.31 2.96
N ALA A 909 61.84 26.29 2.65
CA ALA A 909 61.53 27.72 2.55
C ALA A 909 61.15 28.19 1.13
N ALA A 910 60.19 29.14 1.05
CA ALA A 910 60.09 30.43 0.31
C ALA A 910 60.72 30.61 -1.12
N PRO A 911 60.28 31.57 -2.00
CA PRO A 911 59.70 32.89 -1.65
C PRO A 911 58.66 33.56 -2.61
N LEU A 912 58.12 34.68 -2.12
CA LEU A 912 57.29 35.74 -2.76
C LEU A 912 57.99 36.49 -3.92
N PRO A 913 57.33 37.39 -4.68
CA PRO A 913 57.03 38.80 -4.26
C PRO A 913 55.61 39.30 -4.68
N GLY A 914 54.90 40.15 -3.93
CA GLY A 914 55.12 41.60 -3.73
C GLY A 914 54.34 42.42 -4.80
N ALA A 915 53.68 43.56 -4.59
CA ALA A 915 53.54 44.54 -3.50
C ALA A 915 52.34 45.46 -3.84
N GLY A 916 51.54 45.89 -2.85
CA GLY A 916 51.41 47.31 -2.42
C GLY A 916 50.16 48.01 -3.00
N ALA A 917 49.57 49.10 -2.47
CA ALA A 917 49.47 49.77 -1.17
C ALA A 917 48.67 51.08 -1.41
N GLY A 918 47.79 51.50 -0.48
CA GLY A 918 47.11 52.82 -0.40
C GLY A 918 45.59 52.68 -0.19
N ALA A 919 44.95 53.01 0.95
CA ALA A 919 44.78 54.29 1.68
C ALA A 919 44.32 55.42 0.73
N ASP A 920 43.16 56.07 0.85
CA ASP A 920 42.52 56.71 2.02
C ASP A 920 41.03 57.05 1.74
N ASP A 921 40.23 57.12 2.82
CA ASP A 921 39.05 57.98 3.14
C ASP A 921 37.95 58.36 2.13
N GLY A 922 36.69 58.21 2.56
CA GLY A 922 35.57 59.03 2.06
C GLY A 922 34.15 58.47 2.23
N ASP A 923 33.57 58.75 3.39
CA ASP A 923 32.15 58.74 3.82
C ASP A 923 31.00 58.81 2.77
N SER A 924 29.88 58.21 3.18
CA SER A 924 28.47 58.50 2.87
C SER A 924 27.70 57.65 1.84
N GLY A 925 26.76 56.85 2.37
CA GLY A 925 25.34 56.93 2.00
C GLY A 925 24.82 56.12 0.81
N GLY A 926 24.08 55.05 1.12
CA GLY A 926 22.74 54.86 0.57
C GLY A 926 22.56 53.89 -0.61
N GLY A 927 21.68 52.91 -0.39
CA GLY A 927 20.67 52.52 -1.38
C GLY A 927 21.08 51.45 -2.38
N LEU A 928 20.58 50.23 -2.14
CA LEU A 928 20.39 49.19 -3.15
C LEU A 928 19.54 49.76 -4.29
N ALA A 929 20.07 49.73 -5.52
CA ALA A 929 19.34 50.09 -6.72
C ALA A 929 18.78 48.83 -7.38
N ALA A 930 17.45 48.72 -7.36
CA ALA A 930 16.68 47.89 -8.25
C ALA A 930 16.85 48.37 -9.70
N THR A 931 17.03 47.45 -10.64
CA THR A 931 16.81 47.70 -12.07
C THR A 931 15.83 46.69 -12.61
N GLY A 932 14.54 47.03 -12.54
CA GLY A 932 13.51 46.43 -13.38
C GLY A 932 13.63 46.99 -14.80
N ALA A 933 13.58 46.10 -15.79
CA ALA A 933 13.40 46.47 -17.19
C ALA A 933 11.92 46.25 -17.55
N GLU A 934 11.30 47.31 -18.08
CA GLU A 934 9.90 47.35 -18.51
C GLU A 934 9.63 46.48 -19.75
N LEU A 935 8.50 45.75 -19.76
CA LEU A 935 7.87 45.21 -20.98
C LEU A 935 6.70 46.13 -21.40
N PRO A 936 6.45 46.32 -22.73
CA PRO A 936 5.57 47.37 -23.21
C PRO A 936 4.08 47.01 -23.12
N ILE A 937 3.32 48.00 -22.62
CA ILE A 937 1.86 48.07 -22.57
C ILE A 937 1.29 48.09 -24.01
N ALA A 938 1.02 46.92 -24.58
CA ALA A 938 0.17 46.80 -25.77
C ALA A 938 -0.61 45.47 -25.89
N ALA A 939 -0.35 44.46 -25.06
CA ALA A 939 -1.00 43.15 -25.17
C ALA A 939 -2.22 42.94 -24.23
N ILE A 940 -2.42 43.79 -23.22
CA ILE A 940 -3.46 43.57 -22.19
C ILE A 940 -4.87 44.04 -22.64
N ALA A 941 -4.98 44.79 -23.74
CA ALA A 941 -6.28 45.31 -24.20
C ALA A 941 -7.12 44.32 -25.04
N LEU A 942 -6.59 43.15 -25.41
CA LEU A 942 -7.33 42.15 -26.19
C LEU A 942 -7.93 41.02 -25.34
N ALA A 943 -7.40 40.76 -24.15
CA ALA A 943 -7.88 39.70 -23.24
C ALA A 943 -9.12 40.11 -22.42
N LEU A 944 -9.29 41.40 -22.11
CA LEU A 944 -10.46 41.91 -21.37
C LEU A 944 -11.73 42.05 -22.22
N GLY A 945 -11.63 41.96 -23.55
CA GLY A 945 -12.78 42.04 -24.46
C GLY A 945 -13.55 40.73 -24.65
N LEU A 946 -12.91 39.57 -24.41
CA LEU A 946 -13.50 38.25 -24.65
C LEU A 946 -14.22 37.69 -23.41
N LEU A 947 -13.84 38.10 -22.20
CA LEU A 947 -14.51 37.72 -20.94
C LEU A 947 -15.89 38.39 -20.75
N ALA A 948 -16.14 39.54 -21.36
CA ALA A 948 -17.43 40.24 -21.28
C ALA A 948 -18.51 39.67 -22.24
N ALA A 949 -18.15 38.81 -23.20
CA ALA A 949 -19.09 38.18 -24.12
C ALA A 949 -19.60 36.81 -23.62
N GLY A 950 -18.85 36.12 -22.76
CA GLY A 950 -19.26 34.84 -22.16
C GLY A 950 -20.33 34.95 -21.08
N SER A 951 -20.37 36.05 -20.33
CA SER A 951 -21.32 36.24 -19.22
C SER A 951 -22.77 36.54 -19.68
N VAL A 952 -22.99 36.94 -20.94
CA VAL A 952 -24.33 37.19 -21.50
C VAL A 952 -24.98 35.91 -22.06
N ALA A 953 -24.21 34.86 -22.37
CA ALA A 953 -24.76 33.60 -22.89
C ALA A 953 -25.32 32.67 -21.78
N VAL A 954 -24.74 32.72 -20.57
CA VAL A 954 -25.13 31.83 -19.46
C VAL A 954 -26.42 32.30 -18.74
N SER A 955 -26.73 33.61 -18.75
CA SER A 955 -27.96 34.13 -18.12
C SER A 955 -29.25 33.86 -18.92
N ARG A 956 -29.18 33.41 -20.18
CA ARG A 956 -30.37 33.10 -21.01
C ARG A 956 -30.81 31.63 -21.00
N ARG A 957 -30.05 30.70 -20.43
CA ARG A 957 -30.45 29.28 -20.35
C ARG A 957 -31.19 28.86 -19.07
N ARG A 958 -31.24 29.71 -18.02
CA ARG A 958 -31.99 29.43 -16.77
C ARG A 958 -33.46 29.90 -16.75
N ARG A 959 -34.08 30.13 -17.92
CA ARG A 959 -35.54 30.34 -18.04
C ARG A 959 -36.09 29.51 -19.20
N SER A 960 -36.04 28.18 -19.09
CA SER A 960 -36.87 27.18 -19.78
C SER A 960 -36.35 25.79 -19.44
N ALA A 961 -36.61 25.33 -18.21
CA ALA A 961 -36.71 23.94 -17.78
C ALA A 961 -37.48 23.96 -16.46
#